data_AF-A0A5M8S6Z1-F1
#
_entry.id   AF-A0A5M8S6Z1-F1
#
_cell.length_a   1.000
_cell.length_b   1.000
_cell.length_c   1.000
_cell.angle_alpha   90.00
_cell.angle_beta   90.00
_cell.angle_gamma   90.00
#
_symmetry.space_group_name_H-M   'P 1'
#
loop_
_entity.id
_entity.type
_entity.pdbx_description
1 polymer ?
#
loop_
_entity_poly.entity_id
_entity_poly.type
_entity_poly.pdbx_seq_one_letter_code
_entity_poly.pdbx_strand_id
1 'polypeptide(L)'
;MFKKILVANRGAIASRILRTAKAMGIASVAVYSDADRDARHVLEADEAVNVGPAPPSQSYLSVSNILSAAERTGAQAIHPGYGFLSENVEFARECKRRGVVFIGPRIEHIEAFALKHVARDIALRSGVPMLPGTGVLTDANAALRSAEKLGYPVILKSSAGGGGIGMKVCRSAVGLSSAFESVVRLSRNSFSDGSVYLERYVERAKHVEAQIFGDGTGGVVALGLRDCSAQRRHQKVIEETPVPGIDIETESRIRTSAILLGRSVQYASAGTVEFLYDADSSAFYFLEVNTRLQVEHGVTEQVTGLDLVKLMIQEAAGELPPIQALSVSPRGWSIQARVYAEDPLKNFQPSPGKLTHVAFPAELDARVETWVESGTTVTPFYDPMIAKVIVTGENRDDAMSRLSRALDKTELHGIETNLNYLRSVTASPAFIAGSMTTSFLESFKPGRCAFEVLDGGTQTTIQDFPGRLGYWHVGVPPSGPMDSLAFRIANRLVGNVESAAAVEMTTIGASLRLDADAVFALTGADMGATLDGERVPVWCAIKAKAGSTLRTGAVKGAGARTYLAIQGGVEAPRFLGSRGTFMLGGFGGHGGRALRAGDVVHIAPYRMDAAEPGPLMAFEEAPPAYSPQWSIGVLYGPHGEPEFFTPADIEMLFSTEWRVHHQSDRTGVRLVGPKPEWARKDGGEAGLHPSNIHDNAYAIGSIDFTGDMPILLGPDGPSLGGFVCPAVVVEAERWKIGQLKAGDTVRFHRLTQGQAEVLEDQIETMIATLSGSIPALPEATVNEPAILRSTTNRGTQANYRPDGDKYLLVEYGPPVLDLKLRFRVHLLETRLRAEALRGIIDITPGVRSLQVHYDNRRLRRDDLLDALEAFDAELPERSEIAVPSRTVYLPLSWDDPATQLAQSKYMQSVRPDAPWCPDNIEFIRRINGLQSRDDVHRIVFDASYLVLGLGDVYLGAPVATPLDPRHRLVTTKYNPARTWTPENAVGIGGAYMCIYGMEGPGGYQLVGRTVQVWNTHRVTPTFADGMPWALRFFDQIRFYPVTALELEDFRREILTGIFNPRVDSGAFSMTEYEAFLGSIEPGIEEFKAIQSRAFREERERWAASGPNNPPAALIEMPKPDAAAPFDVPEGCQAIHAPLTASVFQVAAQPGQQVSAGQKLVVLDAMKMELVIAAPSSGIVRELFCKVGQMVIAGQQLMILATS
;
A
#
# COMPACT_ATOMS: atom_id res chain seq x y z
N MET A 1 -9.23 -7.28 43.73
CA MET A 1 -8.65 -6.97 42.40
C MET A 1 -8.74 -8.20 41.52
N PHE A 2 -9.04 -8.03 40.23
CA PHE A 2 -9.08 -9.15 39.28
C PHE A 2 -7.66 -9.55 38.86
N LYS A 3 -7.45 -10.84 38.60
CA LYS A 3 -6.22 -11.37 37.99
C LYS A 3 -6.27 -11.33 36.48
N LYS A 4 -7.45 -11.57 35.90
CA LYS A 4 -7.68 -11.59 34.45
C LYS A 4 -9.03 -11.01 34.09
N ILE A 5 -9.08 -10.14 33.09
CA ILE A 5 -10.32 -9.58 32.53
C ILE A 5 -10.40 -9.81 31.03
N LEU A 6 -11.62 -9.96 30.51
CA LEU A 6 -11.90 -10.03 29.08
C LEU A 6 -12.49 -8.70 28.60
N VAL A 7 -12.05 -8.22 27.44
CA VAL A 7 -12.61 -7.02 26.81
C VAL A 7 -13.59 -7.43 25.72
N ALA A 8 -14.88 -7.27 25.96
CA ALA A 8 -15.93 -7.63 25.00
C ALA A 8 -16.17 -6.51 23.97
N ASN A 9 -15.10 -6.10 23.29
CA ASN A 9 -15.11 -5.01 22.30
C ASN A 9 -13.93 -5.14 21.33
N ARG A 10 -13.81 -4.18 20.41
CA ARG A 10 -12.75 -4.09 19.39
C ARG A 10 -12.18 -2.68 19.27
N GLY A 11 -11.15 -2.53 18.43
CA GLY A 11 -10.69 -1.21 17.98
C GLY A 11 -10.14 -0.34 19.12
N ALA A 12 -10.32 0.98 19.00
CA ALA A 12 -9.65 1.95 19.87
C ALA A 12 -10.00 1.78 21.36
N ILE A 13 -11.24 1.42 21.69
CA ILE A 13 -11.65 1.20 23.09
C ILE A 13 -11.06 -0.09 23.66
N ALA A 14 -10.93 -1.14 22.85
CA ALA A 14 -10.28 -2.36 23.31
C ALA A 14 -8.81 -2.09 23.65
N SER A 15 -8.04 -1.48 22.72
CA SER A 15 -6.66 -1.07 22.98
C SER A 15 -6.52 -0.14 24.19
N ARG A 16 -7.45 0.80 24.39
CA ARG A 16 -7.49 1.60 25.62
C ARG A 16 -7.57 0.67 26.84
N ILE A 17 -8.60 -0.16 26.94
CA ILE A 17 -8.86 -0.95 28.15
C ILE A 17 -7.69 -1.87 28.46
N LEU A 18 -7.10 -2.50 27.44
CA LEU A 18 -5.92 -3.35 27.56
C LEU A 18 -4.73 -2.57 28.15
N ARG A 19 -4.48 -1.34 27.69
CA ARG A 19 -3.42 -0.47 28.24
C ARG A 19 -3.63 -0.17 29.73
N THR A 20 -4.85 0.14 30.15
CA THR A 20 -5.15 0.33 31.58
C THR A 20 -4.99 -0.97 32.37
N ALA A 21 -5.48 -2.10 31.86
CA ALA A 21 -5.33 -3.41 32.50
C ALA A 21 -3.85 -3.78 32.72
N LYS A 22 -3.01 -3.58 31.69
CA LYS A 22 -1.56 -3.78 31.75
C LYS A 22 -0.90 -2.88 32.79
N ALA A 23 -1.26 -1.59 32.84
CA ALA A 23 -0.75 -0.66 33.85
C ALA A 23 -1.18 -1.03 35.29
N MET A 24 -2.30 -1.74 35.44
CA MET A 24 -2.78 -2.28 36.71
C MET A 24 -2.21 -3.66 37.04
N GLY A 25 -1.41 -4.28 36.15
CA GLY A 25 -0.89 -5.64 36.33
C GLY A 25 -1.96 -6.74 36.21
N ILE A 26 -3.04 -6.49 35.47
CA ILE A 26 -4.14 -7.42 35.24
C ILE A 26 -3.95 -8.09 33.87
N ALA A 27 -3.96 -9.42 33.82
CA ALA A 27 -3.91 -10.14 32.56
C ALA A 27 -5.17 -9.88 31.73
N SER A 28 -5.03 -9.83 30.42
CA SER A 28 -6.06 -9.33 29.51
C SER A 28 -6.38 -10.31 28.39
N VAL A 29 -7.68 -10.44 28.09
CA VAL A 29 -8.17 -11.25 26.99
C VAL A 29 -8.87 -10.36 25.96
N ALA A 30 -8.37 -10.36 24.72
CA ALA A 30 -9.07 -9.78 23.58
C ALA A 30 -10.00 -10.81 22.93
N VAL A 31 -11.17 -10.36 22.47
CA VAL A 31 -11.98 -11.13 21.51
C VAL A 31 -11.83 -10.52 20.12
N TYR A 32 -11.92 -11.35 19.09
CA TYR A 32 -11.85 -10.88 17.72
C TYR A 32 -12.73 -11.69 16.77
N SER A 33 -13.20 -11.03 15.72
CA SER A 33 -13.76 -11.70 14.55
C SER A 33 -12.67 -12.07 13.55
N ASP A 34 -12.97 -12.93 12.57
CA ASP A 34 -12.04 -13.19 11.45
C ASP A 34 -11.50 -11.93 10.76
N ALA A 35 -12.29 -10.85 10.69
CA ALA A 35 -11.89 -9.58 10.07
C ALA A 35 -10.93 -8.73 10.93
N ASP A 36 -10.85 -8.98 12.24
CA ASP A 36 -9.99 -8.23 13.18
C ASP A 36 -8.81 -9.08 13.68
N ARG A 37 -8.53 -10.24 13.06
CA ARG A 37 -7.50 -11.19 13.49
C ARG A 37 -6.12 -10.56 13.72
N ASP A 38 -5.74 -9.61 12.86
CA ASP A 38 -4.45 -8.92 12.92
C ASP A 38 -4.56 -7.47 13.43
N ALA A 39 -5.71 -7.13 14.06
CA ALA A 39 -5.94 -5.80 14.63
C ALA A 39 -5.09 -5.57 15.89
N ARG A 40 -4.75 -4.31 16.15
CA ARG A 40 -3.86 -3.93 17.23
C ARG A 40 -4.29 -4.44 18.61
N HIS A 41 -5.58 -4.39 18.93
CA HIS A 41 -6.09 -4.87 20.23
C HIS A 41 -5.92 -6.39 20.42
N VAL A 42 -5.81 -7.17 19.34
CA VAL A 42 -5.52 -8.61 19.40
C VAL A 42 -4.05 -8.84 19.72
N LEU A 43 -3.17 -8.07 19.07
CA LEU A 43 -1.71 -8.16 19.24
C LEU A 43 -1.23 -7.63 20.60
N GLU A 44 -1.98 -6.69 21.20
CA GLU A 44 -1.63 -6.07 22.50
C GLU A 44 -2.08 -6.88 23.73
N ALA A 45 -3.03 -7.81 23.57
CA ALA A 45 -3.57 -8.60 24.67
C ALA A 45 -2.65 -9.78 25.06
N ASP A 46 -2.72 -10.22 26.31
CA ASP A 46 -1.95 -11.39 26.78
C ASP A 46 -2.49 -12.71 26.19
N GLU A 47 -3.78 -12.75 25.88
CA GLU A 47 -4.48 -13.88 25.26
C GLU A 47 -5.57 -13.35 24.32
N ALA A 48 -5.84 -14.03 23.21
CA ALA A 48 -6.88 -13.63 22.27
C ALA A 48 -7.73 -14.80 21.79
N VAL A 49 -9.04 -14.59 21.66
CA VAL A 49 -10.01 -15.63 21.27
C VAL A 49 -10.83 -15.19 20.06
N ASN A 50 -10.82 -16.01 19.01
CA ASN A 50 -11.74 -15.85 17.88
C ASN A 50 -13.18 -16.17 18.33
N VAL A 51 -14.10 -15.23 18.17
CA VAL A 51 -15.50 -15.35 18.57
C VAL A 51 -16.47 -15.49 17.40
N GLY A 52 -15.96 -15.58 16.16
CA GLY A 52 -16.76 -15.90 14.98
C GLY A 52 -16.38 -15.11 13.71
N PRO A 53 -17.17 -15.26 12.64
CA PRO A 53 -16.95 -14.57 11.39
C PRO A 53 -17.22 -13.06 11.50
N ALA A 54 -16.88 -12.32 10.44
CA ALA A 54 -16.94 -10.86 10.40
C ALA A 54 -18.30 -10.19 10.74
N PRO A 55 -19.49 -10.76 10.43
CA PRO A 55 -20.75 -10.11 10.80
C PRO A 55 -20.89 -9.95 12.33
N PRO A 56 -21.17 -8.74 12.86
CA PRO A 56 -21.25 -8.50 14.31
C PRO A 56 -22.24 -9.42 15.05
N SER A 57 -23.38 -9.74 14.44
CA SER A 57 -24.41 -10.64 14.99
C SER A 57 -23.91 -12.06 15.25
N GLN A 58 -22.85 -12.48 14.55
CA GLN A 58 -22.24 -13.80 14.68
C GLN A 58 -20.93 -13.78 15.48
N SER A 59 -20.45 -12.59 15.87
CA SER A 59 -19.20 -12.37 16.61
C SER A 59 -19.41 -11.48 17.84
N TYR A 60 -19.15 -10.17 17.77
CA TYR A 60 -19.14 -9.26 18.92
C TYR A 60 -20.49 -9.06 19.62
N LEU A 61 -21.62 -9.33 18.95
CA LEU A 61 -22.96 -9.32 19.54
C LEU A 61 -23.42 -10.71 20.01
N SER A 62 -22.62 -11.75 19.81
CA SER A 62 -22.95 -13.11 20.23
C SER A 62 -22.65 -13.30 21.72
N VAL A 63 -23.68 -13.14 22.55
CA VAL A 63 -23.61 -13.36 24.01
C VAL A 63 -23.00 -14.73 24.33
N SER A 64 -23.40 -15.78 23.62
CA SER A 64 -22.88 -17.14 23.85
C SER A 64 -21.38 -17.24 23.57
N ASN A 65 -20.91 -16.65 22.47
CA ASN A 65 -19.50 -16.77 22.07
C ASN A 65 -18.60 -15.97 23.01
N ILE A 66 -19.01 -14.77 23.41
CA ILE A 66 -18.28 -13.93 24.36
C ILE A 66 -18.15 -14.60 25.72
N LEU A 67 -19.23 -15.18 26.25
CA LEU A 67 -19.20 -15.86 27.54
C LEU A 67 -18.42 -17.17 27.48
N SER A 68 -18.52 -17.92 26.38
CA SER A 68 -17.67 -19.10 26.17
C SER A 68 -16.18 -18.72 26.13
N ALA A 69 -15.83 -17.58 25.53
CA ALA A 69 -14.46 -17.06 25.56
C ALA A 69 -14.01 -16.71 27.00
N ALA A 70 -14.86 -16.06 27.79
CA ALA A 70 -14.55 -15.76 29.19
C ALA A 70 -14.33 -17.04 30.02
N GLU A 71 -15.18 -18.06 29.82
CA GLU A 71 -15.06 -19.37 30.48
C GLU A 71 -13.78 -20.10 30.09
N ARG A 72 -13.46 -20.18 28.80
CA ARG A 72 -12.26 -20.88 28.28
C ARG A 72 -10.96 -20.26 28.80
N THR A 73 -10.93 -18.96 28.95
CA THR A 73 -9.72 -18.21 29.35
C THR A 73 -9.61 -17.99 30.87
N GLY A 74 -10.70 -18.28 31.61
CA GLY A 74 -10.78 -18.05 33.05
C GLY A 74 -10.87 -16.57 33.44
N ALA A 75 -11.38 -15.71 32.57
CA ALA A 75 -11.57 -14.30 32.87
C ALA A 75 -12.60 -14.11 33.99
N GLN A 76 -12.26 -13.33 35.01
CA GLN A 76 -13.11 -13.13 36.19
C GLN A 76 -14.13 -11.99 36.00
N ALA A 77 -13.84 -11.09 35.07
CA ALA A 77 -14.70 -9.96 34.75
C ALA A 77 -14.64 -9.63 33.26
N ILE A 78 -15.70 -9.01 32.75
CA ILE A 78 -15.82 -8.55 31.37
C ILE A 78 -15.99 -7.04 31.35
N HIS A 79 -15.10 -6.34 30.66
CA HIS A 79 -15.26 -4.92 30.35
C HIS A 79 -15.89 -4.78 28.96
N PRO A 80 -17.11 -4.24 28.83
CA PRO A 80 -17.81 -4.18 27.56
C PRO A 80 -17.42 -2.97 26.71
N GLY A 81 -16.75 -1.96 27.29
CA GLY A 81 -16.43 -0.71 26.59
C GLY A 81 -17.70 0.08 26.28
N TYR A 82 -17.89 0.44 25.01
CA TYR A 82 -19.10 1.10 24.50
C TYR A 82 -19.58 0.47 23.20
N GLY A 83 -20.88 0.60 22.91
CA GLY A 83 -21.49 -0.13 21.80
C GLY A 83 -21.54 -1.64 22.07
N PHE A 84 -21.92 -2.42 21.04
CA PHE A 84 -22.11 -3.86 21.16
C PHE A 84 -23.00 -4.25 22.36
N LEU A 85 -22.43 -4.98 23.33
CA LEU A 85 -23.14 -5.52 24.49
C LEU A 85 -23.07 -4.60 25.72
N SER A 86 -22.55 -3.37 25.61
CA SER A 86 -22.32 -2.48 26.76
C SER A 86 -23.56 -2.03 27.50
N GLU A 87 -24.71 -1.95 26.83
CA GLU A 87 -26.01 -1.60 27.43
C GLU A 87 -27.02 -2.75 27.27
N ASN A 88 -26.52 -3.96 27.05
CA ASN A 88 -27.37 -5.14 26.88
C ASN A 88 -27.68 -5.78 28.24
N VAL A 89 -28.92 -5.64 28.67
CA VAL A 89 -29.44 -6.17 29.94
C VAL A 89 -29.31 -7.70 30.04
N GLU A 90 -29.62 -8.42 28.95
CA GLU A 90 -29.53 -9.88 28.90
C GLU A 90 -28.09 -10.34 29.10
N PHE A 91 -27.13 -9.67 28.45
CA PHE A 91 -25.72 -9.95 28.61
C PHE A 91 -25.25 -9.75 30.06
N ALA A 92 -25.59 -8.63 30.69
CA ALA A 92 -25.23 -8.38 32.08
C ALA A 92 -25.84 -9.40 33.06
N ARG A 93 -27.10 -9.82 32.83
CA ARG A 93 -27.75 -10.90 33.60
C ARG A 93 -27.04 -12.24 33.42
N GLU A 94 -26.64 -12.56 32.20
CA GLU A 94 -25.98 -13.82 31.89
C GLU A 94 -24.55 -13.88 32.46
N CYS A 95 -23.81 -12.77 32.44
CA CYS A 95 -22.54 -12.61 33.17
C CYS A 95 -22.73 -12.95 34.65
N LYS A 96 -23.72 -12.34 35.30
CA LYS A 96 -24.05 -12.60 36.72
C LYS A 96 -24.41 -14.07 36.97
N ARG A 97 -25.19 -14.70 36.08
CA ARG A 97 -25.59 -16.11 36.19
C ARG A 97 -24.38 -17.05 36.13
N ARG A 98 -23.37 -16.72 35.34
CA ARG A 98 -22.14 -17.50 35.18
C ARG A 98 -21.02 -17.12 36.17
N GLY A 99 -21.28 -16.19 37.08
CA GLY A 99 -20.29 -15.75 38.07
C GLY A 99 -19.16 -14.90 37.49
N VAL A 100 -19.36 -14.28 36.32
CA VAL A 100 -18.42 -13.35 35.69
C VAL A 100 -18.87 -11.92 36.01
N VAL A 101 -17.99 -11.09 36.55
CA VAL A 101 -18.34 -9.71 36.93
C VAL A 101 -18.46 -8.83 35.68
N PHE A 102 -19.60 -8.16 35.51
CA PHE A 102 -19.77 -7.15 34.47
C PHE A 102 -19.19 -5.80 34.95
N ILE A 103 -18.18 -5.28 34.26
CA ILE A 103 -17.54 -4.00 34.61
C ILE A 103 -18.35 -2.86 33.99
N GLY A 104 -19.33 -2.36 34.73
CA GLY A 104 -20.23 -1.30 34.32
C GLY A 104 -21.37 -1.11 35.34
N PRO A 105 -22.43 -0.36 34.98
CA PRO A 105 -23.56 -0.15 35.87
C PRO A 105 -24.29 -1.44 36.21
N ARG A 106 -25.09 -1.41 37.29
CA ARG A 106 -25.91 -2.57 37.69
C ARG A 106 -27.00 -2.82 36.66
N ILE A 107 -27.47 -4.07 36.60
CA ILE A 107 -28.56 -4.51 35.72
C ILE A 107 -29.79 -3.59 35.89
N GLU A 108 -30.12 -3.25 37.14
CA GLU A 108 -31.23 -2.34 37.46
C GLU A 108 -31.06 -0.93 36.85
N HIS A 109 -29.82 -0.45 36.72
CA HIS A 109 -29.52 0.87 36.15
C HIS A 109 -29.71 0.88 34.64
N ILE A 110 -29.22 -0.15 33.97
CA ILE A 110 -29.37 -0.33 32.51
C ILE A 110 -30.87 -0.43 32.18
N GLU A 111 -31.63 -1.20 32.95
CA GLU A 111 -33.09 -1.31 32.77
C GLU A 111 -33.82 0.01 33.03
N ALA A 112 -33.47 0.73 34.09
CA ALA A 112 -34.12 1.98 34.49
C ALA A 112 -33.99 3.08 33.41
N PHE A 113 -32.88 3.11 32.68
CA PHE A 113 -32.60 4.12 31.65
C PHE A 113 -32.75 3.61 30.21
N ALA A 114 -33.06 2.32 29.98
CA ALA A 114 -33.27 1.76 28.64
C ALA A 114 -34.51 2.34 27.94
N LEU A 115 -35.58 2.62 28.68
CA LEU A 115 -36.84 3.15 28.13
C LEU A 115 -36.97 4.65 28.40
N LYS A 116 -37.18 5.44 27.34
CA LYS A 116 -37.22 6.91 27.43
C LYS A 116 -38.24 7.43 28.43
N HIS A 117 -39.45 6.89 28.47
CA HIS A 117 -40.49 7.36 29.40
C HIS A 117 -40.13 7.05 30.86
N VAL A 118 -39.51 5.90 31.16
CA VAL A 118 -39.05 5.55 32.50
C VAL A 118 -37.92 6.48 32.94
N ALA A 119 -36.93 6.69 32.08
CA ALA A 119 -35.82 7.62 32.32
C ALA A 119 -36.32 9.04 32.61
N ARG A 120 -37.31 9.51 31.84
CA ARG A 120 -37.95 10.82 32.03
C ARG A 120 -38.69 10.91 33.36
N ASP A 121 -39.45 9.88 33.75
CA ASP A 121 -40.14 9.86 35.04
C ASP A 121 -39.17 9.93 36.23
N ILE A 122 -38.03 9.22 36.14
CA ILE A 122 -36.96 9.29 37.14
C ILE A 122 -36.36 10.70 37.18
N ALA A 123 -36.08 11.31 36.03
CA ALA A 123 -35.57 12.68 35.93
C ALA A 123 -36.53 13.71 36.54
N LEU A 124 -37.83 13.59 36.24
CA LEU A 124 -38.88 14.48 36.76
C LEU A 124 -39.01 14.37 38.29
N ARG A 125 -39.01 13.15 38.83
CA ARG A 125 -39.05 12.91 40.29
C ARG A 125 -37.77 13.38 40.99
N SER A 126 -36.66 13.40 40.28
CA SER A 126 -35.36 13.87 40.78
C SER A 126 -35.19 15.40 40.68
N GLY A 127 -36.20 16.12 40.21
CA GLY A 127 -36.17 17.58 40.07
C GLY A 127 -35.30 18.08 38.91
N VAL A 128 -34.99 17.23 37.93
CA VAL A 128 -34.21 17.61 36.76
C VAL A 128 -35.11 18.38 35.78
N PRO A 129 -34.66 19.54 35.25
CA PRO A 129 -35.43 20.28 34.25
C PRO A 129 -35.75 19.44 33.01
N MET A 130 -37.03 19.39 32.65
CA MET A 130 -37.52 18.62 31.51
C MET A 130 -37.97 19.54 30.38
N LEU A 131 -37.75 19.10 29.14
CA LEU A 131 -38.22 19.85 27.99
C LEU A 131 -39.75 19.75 27.89
N PRO A 132 -40.48 20.86 27.66
CA PRO A 132 -41.93 20.82 27.54
C PRO A 132 -42.36 19.86 26.43
N GLY A 133 -43.24 18.92 26.78
CA GLY A 133 -43.69 17.88 25.86
C GLY A 133 -44.96 17.19 26.32
N THR A 134 -45.40 16.20 25.56
CA THR A 134 -46.61 15.43 25.83
C THR A 134 -46.27 14.05 26.40
N GLY A 135 -47.27 13.38 26.95
CA GLY A 135 -47.25 11.91 27.03
C GLY A 135 -47.38 11.27 25.64
N VAL A 136 -47.55 9.95 25.61
CA VAL A 136 -47.83 9.20 24.37
C VAL A 136 -49.11 9.71 23.73
N LEU A 137 -49.05 9.99 22.42
CA LEU A 137 -50.14 10.50 21.62
C LEU A 137 -50.92 9.36 20.96
N THR A 138 -52.24 9.46 20.96
CA THR A 138 -53.14 8.43 20.41
C THR A 138 -53.30 8.54 18.90
N ASP A 139 -53.28 9.75 18.35
CA ASP A 139 -53.55 10.05 16.95
C ASP A 139 -52.99 11.43 16.53
N ALA A 140 -53.04 11.73 15.22
CA ALA A 140 -52.55 12.98 14.66
C ALA A 140 -53.32 14.22 15.16
N ASN A 141 -54.61 14.10 15.47
CA ASN A 141 -55.40 15.22 16.00
C ASN A 141 -55.00 15.57 17.43
N ALA A 142 -54.70 14.57 18.26
CA ALA A 142 -54.11 14.77 19.58
C ALA A 142 -52.73 15.44 19.49
N ALA A 143 -51.92 15.09 18.49
CA ALA A 143 -50.65 15.75 18.22
C ALA A 143 -50.85 17.24 17.86
N LEU A 144 -51.77 17.55 16.95
CA LEU A 144 -52.08 18.93 16.53
C LEU A 144 -52.54 19.81 17.71
N ARG A 145 -53.49 19.32 18.51
CA ARG A 145 -53.96 20.05 19.71
C ARG A 145 -52.86 20.29 20.74
N SER A 146 -51.96 19.32 20.91
CA SER A 146 -50.82 19.48 21.82
C SER A 146 -49.79 20.45 21.27
N ALA A 147 -49.53 20.44 19.97
CA ALA A 147 -48.60 21.36 19.32
C ALA A 147 -49.07 22.83 19.38
N GLU A 148 -50.38 23.09 19.33
CA GLU A 148 -50.92 24.44 19.57
C GLU A 148 -50.58 24.97 20.96
N LYS A 149 -50.54 24.11 21.98
CA LYS A 149 -50.18 24.48 23.35
C LYS A 149 -48.67 24.62 23.54
N LEU A 150 -47.88 23.74 22.90
CA LEU A 150 -46.42 23.75 23.00
C LEU A 150 -45.78 24.88 22.18
N GLY A 151 -46.43 25.30 21.10
CA GLY A 151 -45.90 26.25 20.12
C GLY A 151 -44.95 25.58 19.13
N TYR A 152 -45.05 25.96 17.85
CA TYR A 152 -44.13 25.51 16.81
C TYR A 152 -42.79 26.29 16.87
N PRO A 153 -41.65 25.69 16.47
CA PRO A 153 -41.52 24.31 16.00
C PRO A 153 -41.56 23.28 17.14
N VAL A 154 -42.13 22.10 16.83
CA VAL A 154 -42.15 20.92 17.70
C VAL A 154 -41.41 19.78 17.03
N ILE A 155 -40.93 18.81 17.80
CA ILE A 155 -40.35 17.57 17.28
C ILE A 155 -41.23 16.39 17.69
N LEU A 156 -41.66 15.61 16.68
CA LEU A 156 -42.37 14.36 16.88
C LEU A 156 -41.35 13.24 17.05
N LYS A 157 -41.43 12.46 18.13
CA LYS A 157 -40.46 11.41 18.47
C LYS A 157 -41.16 10.09 18.80
N SER A 158 -40.51 8.98 18.44
CA SER A 158 -40.87 7.64 18.91
C SER A 158 -40.45 7.43 20.38
N SER A 159 -41.28 6.70 21.15
CA SER A 159 -40.99 6.30 22.53
C SER A 159 -39.83 5.31 22.66
N ALA A 160 -39.64 4.45 21.65
CA ALA A 160 -38.62 3.39 21.62
C ALA A 160 -37.41 3.72 20.73
N GLY A 161 -37.42 4.85 20.02
CA GLY A 161 -36.38 5.19 19.04
C GLY A 161 -35.09 5.72 19.67
N GLY A 162 -33.93 5.21 19.23
CA GLY A 162 -32.59 5.71 19.56
C GLY A 162 -31.83 6.25 18.33
N GLY A 163 -30.80 7.06 18.53
CA GLY A 163 -29.86 7.47 17.46
C GLY A 163 -30.44 8.30 16.31
N GLY A 164 -31.47 9.11 16.55
CA GLY A 164 -32.08 9.97 15.51
C GLY A 164 -33.15 9.29 14.63
N ILE A 165 -33.39 7.99 14.80
CA ILE A 165 -34.38 7.23 14.00
C ILE A 165 -35.78 7.38 14.62
N GLY A 166 -36.78 7.69 13.79
CA GLY A 166 -38.16 7.85 14.26
C GLY A 166 -38.42 9.20 14.93
N MET A 167 -37.76 10.26 14.47
CA MET A 167 -38.08 11.64 14.87
C MET A 167 -38.16 12.59 13.67
N LYS A 168 -39.02 13.62 13.77
CA LYS A 168 -39.18 14.63 12.72
C LYS A 168 -39.54 15.98 13.30
N VAL A 169 -38.81 17.02 12.89
CA VAL A 169 -39.11 18.42 13.23
C VAL A 169 -40.30 18.88 12.39
N CYS A 170 -41.32 19.39 13.07
CA CYS A 170 -42.54 19.90 12.50
C CYS A 170 -42.62 21.39 12.79
N ARG A 171 -42.54 22.20 11.74
CA ARG A 171 -42.58 23.68 11.83
C ARG A 171 -44.00 24.26 11.72
N SER A 172 -44.98 23.42 11.39
CA SER A 172 -46.38 23.83 11.20
C SER A 172 -47.33 22.65 11.41
N ALA A 173 -48.63 22.95 11.54
CA ALA A 173 -49.69 21.95 11.62
C ALA A 173 -49.71 21.00 10.41
N VAL A 174 -49.52 21.53 9.20
CA VAL A 174 -49.44 20.71 7.97
C VAL A 174 -48.23 19.78 8.00
N GLY A 175 -47.08 20.29 8.45
CA GLY A 175 -45.86 19.48 8.61
C GLY A 175 -46.00 18.38 9.66
N LEU A 176 -46.73 18.64 10.75
CA LEU A 176 -47.00 17.64 11.78
C LEU A 176 -47.96 16.55 11.31
N SER A 177 -49.06 16.93 10.66
CA SER A 177 -50.05 15.98 10.14
C SER A 177 -49.42 15.02 9.12
N SER A 178 -48.63 15.55 8.18
CA SER A 178 -47.92 14.75 7.16
C SER A 178 -46.79 13.87 7.74
N ALA A 179 -46.17 14.28 8.85
CA ALA A 179 -45.11 13.51 9.49
C ALA A 179 -45.63 12.35 10.36
N PHE A 180 -46.84 12.49 10.94
CA PHE A 180 -47.33 11.60 12.00
C PHE A 180 -47.34 10.12 11.61
N GLU A 181 -48.06 9.77 10.53
CA GLU A 181 -48.15 8.37 10.07
C GLU A 181 -46.79 7.82 9.63
N SER A 182 -45.96 8.66 9.02
CA SER A 182 -44.61 8.26 8.60
C SER A 182 -43.75 7.88 9.80
N VAL A 183 -43.77 8.67 10.88
CA VAL A 183 -42.97 8.40 12.10
C VAL A 183 -43.52 7.19 12.85
N VAL A 184 -44.84 7.04 12.97
CA VAL A 184 -45.48 5.85 13.58
C VAL A 184 -45.10 4.58 12.82
N ARG A 185 -45.15 4.61 11.49
CA ARG A 185 -44.77 3.47 10.64
C ARG A 185 -43.28 3.14 10.78
N LEU A 186 -42.42 4.16 10.76
CA LEU A 186 -40.98 3.99 10.96
C LEU A 186 -40.70 3.36 12.33
N SER A 187 -41.40 3.81 13.37
CA SER A 187 -41.26 3.30 14.74
C SER A 187 -41.66 1.84 14.85
N ARG A 188 -42.80 1.43 14.27
CA ARG A 188 -43.23 0.02 14.26
C ARG A 188 -42.25 -0.89 13.55
N ASN A 189 -41.76 -0.45 12.39
CA ASN A 189 -40.83 -1.26 11.58
C ASN A 189 -39.46 -1.40 12.24
N SER A 190 -38.97 -0.37 12.93
CA SER A 190 -37.64 -0.37 13.53
C SER A 190 -37.60 -0.88 14.97
N PHE A 191 -38.67 -0.71 15.74
CA PHE A 191 -38.66 -0.93 17.20
C PHE A 191 -39.84 -1.76 17.72
N SER A 192 -40.71 -2.30 16.85
CA SER A 192 -41.92 -3.06 17.22
C SER A 192 -42.89 -2.31 18.16
N ASP A 193 -42.72 -0.99 18.31
CA ASP A 193 -43.55 -0.09 19.10
C ASP A 193 -43.91 1.14 18.24
N GLY A 194 -45.20 1.47 18.13
CA GLY A 194 -45.71 2.58 17.33
C GLY A 194 -46.00 3.85 18.13
N SER A 195 -45.68 3.88 19.42
CA SER A 195 -46.00 5.01 20.29
C SER A 195 -45.11 6.23 20.00
N VAL A 196 -45.74 7.40 19.88
CA VAL A 196 -45.08 8.68 19.57
C VAL A 196 -45.49 9.77 20.54
N TYR A 197 -44.65 10.77 20.73
CA TYR A 197 -44.90 11.93 21.59
C TYR A 197 -44.32 13.21 20.96
N LEU A 198 -44.75 14.37 21.45
CA LEU A 198 -44.26 15.68 21.01
C LEU A 198 -43.41 16.33 22.08
N GLU A 199 -42.36 17.03 21.65
CA GLU A 199 -41.60 17.97 22.46
C GLU A 199 -41.46 19.29 21.73
N ARG A 200 -41.28 20.38 22.49
CA ARG A 200 -40.82 21.64 21.90
C ARG A 200 -39.47 21.41 21.21
N TYR A 201 -39.26 22.02 20.05
CA TYR A 201 -37.97 21.95 19.37
C TYR A 201 -37.11 23.18 19.73
N VAL A 202 -35.87 22.95 20.15
CA VAL A 202 -34.90 24.02 20.45
C VAL A 202 -34.01 24.18 19.22
N GLU A 203 -34.13 25.30 18.51
CA GLU A 203 -33.42 25.51 17.24
C GLU A 203 -31.92 25.73 17.43
N ARG A 204 -31.53 26.53 18.43
CA ARG A 204 -30.14 26.84 18.76
C ARG A 204 -29.68 26.04 19.98
N ALA A 205 -29.84 24.73 19.89
CA ALA A 205 -29.44 23.81 20.95
C ALA A 205 -27.95 23.50 20.90
N LYS A 206 -27.31 23.54 22.07
CA LYS A 206 -26.07 22.82 22.38
C LYS A 206 -26.41 21.46 23.00
N HIS A 207 -25.54 20.49 22.77
CA HIS A 207 -25.56 19.21 23.47
C HIS A 207 -24.51 19.26 24.58
N VAL A 208 -24.95 19.31 25.83
CA VAL A 208 -24.08 19.37 27.00
C VAL A 208 -24.30 18.12 27.82
N GLU A 209 -23.24 17.45 28.24
CA GLU A 209 -23.37 16.21 29.00
C GLU A 209 -22.48 16.22 30.24
N ALA A 210 -22.95 15.58 31.31
CA ALA A 210 -22.25 15.48 32.58
C ALA A 210 -21.70 14.07 32.79
N GLN A 211 -20.38 13.94 32.91
CA GLN A 211 -19.76 12.69 33.33
C GLN A 211 -20.05 12.44 34.80
N ILE A 212 -20.75 11.36 35.11
CA ILE A 212 -20.93 10.91 36.49
C ILE A 212 -20.12 9.64 36.76
N PHE A 213 -19.74 9.47 38.02
CA PHE A 213 -19.20 8.23 38.55
C PHE A 213 -19.88 7.92 39.87
N GLY A 214 -20.37 6.70 40.04
CA GLY A 214 -21.07 6.26 41.23
C GLY A 214 -20.45 5.03 41.88
N ASP A 215 -20.63 4.88 43.19
CA ASP A 215 -20.11 3.75 43.99
C ASP A 215 -21.14 2.62 44.18
N GLY A 216 -22.34 2.75 43.61
CA GLY A 216 -23.42 1.77 43.75
C GLY A 216 -24.13 1.76 45.12
N THR A 217 -23.64 2.53 46.10
CA THR A 217 -24.19 2.60 47.47
C THR A 217 -24.89 3.93 47.78
N GLY A 218 -24.96 4.82 46.80
CA GLY A 218 -25.62 6.12 46.88
C GLY A 218 -24.66 7.32 46.76
N GLY A 219 -23.35 7.08 46.73
CA GLY A 219 -22.36 8.09 46.41
C GLY A 219 -22.24 8.28 44.90
N VAL A 220 -22.36 9.54 44.44
CA VAL A 220 -22.20 9.93 43.04
C VAL A 220 -21.48 11.27 42.97
N VAL A 221 -20.53 11.38 42.04
CA VAL A 221 -19.81 12.62 41.70
C VAL A 221 -20.00 12.96 40.23
N ALA A 222 -20.06 14.26 39.90
CA ALA A 222 -19.96 14.76 38.53
C ALA A 222 -18.54 15.27 38.27
N LEU A 223 -17.81 14.58 37.39
CA LEU A 223 -16.39 14.82 37.09
C LEU A 223 -16.14 16.01 36.17
N GLY A 224 -17.17 16.47 35.47
CA GLY A 224 -17.12 17.62 34.57
C GLY A 224 -18.26 17.60 33.56
N LEU A 225 -18.42 18.70 32.83
CA LEU A 225 -19.32 18.80 31.68
C LEU A 225 -18.53 18.73 30.37
N ARG A 226 -19.11 18.14 29.34
CA ARG A 226 -18.57 18.14 27.97
C ARG A 226 -19.56 18.81 27.02
N ASP A 227 -19.06 19.63 26.10
CA ASP A 227 -19.81 20.12 24.94
C ASP A 227 -19.62 19.12 23.79
N CYS A 228 -20.72 18.53 23.35
CA CYS A 228 -20.76 17.57 22.24
C CYS A 228 -21.58 18.13 21.06
N SER A 229 -21.73 19.44 20.94
CA SER A 229 -22.63 20.08 19.97
C SER A 229 -22.18 19.93 18.51
N ALA A 230 -20.90 19.66 18.26
CA ALA A 230 -20.39 19.40 16.92
C ALA A 230 -20.81 18.00 16.44
N GLN A 231 -22.06 17.90 16.00
CA GLN A 231 -22.70 16.66 15.55
C GLN A 231 -23.18 16.77 14.12
N ARG A 232 -23.05 15.68 13.38
CA ARG A 232 -23.60 15.52 12.04
C ARG A 232 -24.64 14.41 12.05
N ARG A 233 -25.90 14.72 11.71
CA ARG A 233 -27.01 13.74 11.75
C ARG A 233 -27.06 12.99 13.08
N HIS A 234 -26.87 13.72 14.18
CA HIS A 234 -26.81 13.20 15.55
C HIS A 234 -25.60 12.29 15.86
N GLN A 235 -24.57 12.27 15.00
CA GLN A 235 -23.29 11.59 15.27
C GLN A 235 -22.26 12.62 15.70
N LYS A 236 -21.70 12.45 16.91
CA LYS A 236 -20.69 13.36 17.49
C LYS A 236 -19.35 13.24 16.72
N VAL A 237 -18.73 14.38 16.42
CA VAL A 237 -17.48 14.46 15.64
C VAL A 237 -16.34 15.13 16.43
N ILE A 238 -16.65 16.21 17.14
CA ILE A 238 -15.71 16.95 18.00
C ILE A 238 -16.38 17.19 19.35
N GLU A 239 -15.64 16.97 20.42
CA GLU A 239 -16.10 17.19 21.79
C GLU A 239 -15.06 17.99 22.57
N GLU A 240 -15.50 18.87 23.48
CA GLU A 240 -14.59 19.66 24.31
C GLU A 240 -15.05 19.78 25.77
N THR A 241 -14.09 20.00 26.67
CA THR A 241 -14.32 20.31 28.08
C THR A 241 -13.32 21.38 28.54
N PRO A 242 -13.75 22.38 29.33
CA PRO A 242 -15.12 22.71 29.73
C PRO A 242 -16.07 23.10 28.58
N VAL A 243 -17.32 23.44 28.89
CA VAL A 243 -18.32 23.84 27.89
C VAL A 243 -18.14 25.33 27.51
N PRO A 244 -17.92 25.68 26.24
CA PRO A 244 -17.80 27.08 25.82
C PRO A 244 -19.09 27.88 26.05
N GLY A 245 -18.95 29.05 26.66
CA GLY A 245 -20.03 30.05 26.77
C GLY A 245 -21.13 29.73 27.78
N ILE A 246 -20.91 28.77 28.69
CA ILE A 246 -21.79 28.53 29.83
C ILE A 246 -21.31 29.32 31.05
N ASP A 247 -22.24 29.91 31.80
CA ASP A 247 -21.91 30.57 33.07
C ASP A 247 -21.79 29.55 34.22
N ILE A 248 -21.08 29.95 35.28
CA ILE A 248 -20.75 29.09 36.42
C ILE A 248 -22.01 28.63 37.17
N GLU A 249 -23.07 29.45 37.22
CA GLU A 249 -24.31 29.11 37.92
C GLU A 249 -25.04 28.00 37.17
N THR A 250 -25.20 28.16 35.86
CA THR A 250 -25.84 27.15 35.01
C THR A 250 -25.04 25.84 34.99
N GLU A 251 -23.70 25.90 34.87
CA GLU A 251 -22.85 24.72 34.98
C GLU A 251 -23.06 23.97 36.31
N SER A 252 -23.08 24.70 37.43
CA SER A 252 -23.32 24.13 38.76
C SER A 252 -24.70 23.46 38.85
N ARG A 253 -25.74 24.07 38.26
CA ARG A 253 -27.09 23.51 38.21
C ARG A 253 -27.17 22.24 37.38
N ILE A 254 -26.47 22.17 36.24
CA ILE A 254 -26.39 20.96 35.41
C ILE A 254 -25.70 19.83 36.20
N ARG A 255 -24.54 20.12 36.80
CA ARG A 255 -23.79 19.14 37.61
C ARG A 255 -24.62 18.62 38.77
N THR A 256 -25.30 19.51 39.49
CA THR A 256 -26.18 19.15 40.61
C THR A 256 -27.33 18.26 40.14
N SER A 257 -27.95 18.59 39.00
CA SER A 257 -29.03 17.78 38.43
C SER A 257 -28.55 16.37 38.04
N ALA A 258 -27.37 16.25 37.44
CA ALA A 258 -26.79 14.95 37.10
C ALA A 258 -26.47 14.10 38.34
N ILE A 259 -25.93 14.72 39.41
CA ILE A 259 -25.66 14.05 40.69
C ILE A 259 -26.96 13.57 41.34
N LEU A 260 -27.99 14.42 41.40
CA LEU A 260 -29.29 14.06 41.99
C LEU A 260 -29.93 12.90 41.24
N LEU A 261 -29.88 12.92 39.90
CA LEU A 261 -30.38 11.83 39.07
C LEU A 261 -29.65 10.52 39.35
N GLY A 262 -28.31 10.52 39.37
CA GLY A 262 -27.53 9.33 39.69
C GLY A 262 -27.79 8.80 41.11
N ARG A 263 -27.94 9.70 42.10
CA ARG A 263 -28.26 9.33 43.49
C ARG A 263 -29.63 8.68 43.62
N SER A 264 -30.62 9.13 42.84
CA SER A 264 -31.99 8.61 42.89
C SER A 264 -32.09 7.09 42.62
N VAL A 265 -31.11 6.55 41.88
CA VAL A 265 -31.02 5.12 41.53
C VAL A 265 -29.79 4.43 42.13
N GLN A 266 -29.06 5.09 43.01
CA GLN A 266 -27.78 4.60 43.56
C GLN A 266 -26.85 4.10 42.45
N TYR A 267 -26.60 4.96 41.46
CA TYR A 267 -25.85 4.62 40.26
C TYR A 267 -24.45 4.06 40.59
N ALA A 268 -23.98 3.09 39.79
CA ALA A 268 -22.70 2.42 39.95
C ALA A 268 -21.83 2.59 38.70
N SER A 269 -20.51 2.67 38.87
CA SER A 269 -19.53 2.78 37.80
C SER A 269 -19.67 4.10 37.00
N ALA A 270 -19.21 4.12 35.75
CA ALA A 270 -19.29 5.28 34.86
C ALA A 270 -20.67 5.42 34.18
N GLY A 271 -21.15 6.66 34.08
CA GLY A 271 -22.37 6.99 33.32
C GLY A 271 -22.32 8.43 32.83
N THR A 272 -23.17 8.78 31.87
CA THR A 272 -23.28 10.16 31.40
C THR A 272 -24.73 10.60 31.34
N VAL A 273 -25.01 11.78 31.90
CA VAL A 273 -26.33 12.43 31.83
C VAL A 273 -26.27 13.51 30.76
N GLU A 274 -27.06 13.36 29.70
CA GLU A 274 -27.08 14.28 28.56
C GLU A 274 -28.18 15.33 28.71
N PHE A 275 -27.89 16.55 28.27
CA PHE A 275 -28.78 17.71 28.31
C PHE A 275 -28.78 18.46 26.97
N LEU A 276 -29.95 18.99 26.61
CA LEU A 276 -30.06 20.05 25.62
C LEU A 276 -29.94 21.39 26.33
N TYR A 277 -29.00 22.23 25.89
CA TYR A 277 -28.83 23.60 26.39
C TYR A 277 -29.27 24.58 25.31
N ASP A 278 -30.27 25.41 25.61
CA ASP A 278 -30.76 26.46 24.73
C ASP A 278 -29.83 27.67 24.84
N ALA A 279 -29.05 27.92 23.78
CA ALA A 279 -28.07 29.00 23.77
C ALA A 279 -28.70 30.40 23.86
N ASP A 280 -30.00 30.54 23.55
CA ASP A 280 -30.67 31.86 23.56
C ASP A 280 -31.27 32.18 24.93
N SER A 281 -31.78 31.17 25.65
CA SER A 281 -32.42 31.35 26.96
C SER A 281 -31.56 30.95 28.15
N SER A 282 -30.39 30.35 27.91
CA SER A 282 -29.53 29.71 28.91
C SER A 282 -30.24 28.64 29.74
N ALA A 283 -31.35 28.10 29.25
CA ALA A 283 -32.05 26.99 29.88
C ALA A 283 -31.46 25.65 29.44
N PHE A 284 -31.47 24.66 30.33
CA PHE A 284 -31.08 23.29 29.99
C PHE A 284 -32.19 22.31 30.32
N TYR A 285 -32.21 21.18 29.61
CA TYR A 285 -33.24 20.17 29.70
C TYR A 285 -32.65 18.76 29.57
N PHE A 286 -33.11 17.82 30.38
CA PHE A 286 -32.71 16.42 30.30
C PHE A 286 -33.01 15.81 28.92
N LEU A 287 -32.04 15.06 28.40
CA LEU A 287 -32.15 14.31 27.16
C LEU A 287 -32.20 12.79 27.42
N GLU A 288 -31.13 12.23 27.96
CA GLU A 288 -31.01 10.79 28.27
C GLU A 288 -29.87 10.50 29.26
N VAL A 289 -29.78 9.26 29.72
CA VAL A 289 -28.62 8.73 30.46
C VAL A 289 -28.00 7.61 29.66
N ASN A 290 -26.72 7.72 29.33
CA ASN A 290 -25.94 6.63 28.76
C ASN A 290 -25.36 5.80 29.91
N THR A 291 -25.76 4.53 30.00
CA THR A 291 -25.43 3.61 31.09
C THR A 291 -24.11 2.88 30.86
N ARG A 292 -23.10 3.63 30.44
CA ARG A 292 -21.78 3.12 30.03
C ARG A 292 -20.74 4.24 29.96
N LEU A 293 -19.49 3.84 29.74
CA LEU A 293 -18.45 4.76 29.27
C LEU A 293 -18.80 5.29 27.87
N GLN A 294 -18.39 6.51 27.56
CA GLN A 294 -18.58 7.13 26.25
C GLN A 294 -17.25 7.30 25.50
N VAL A 295 -17.33 7.53 24.19
CA VAL A 295 -16.17 7.63 23.30
C VAL A 295 -15.27 8.80 23.72
N GLU A 296 -15.89 9.91 24.07
CA GLU A 296 -15.35 11.21 24.46
C GLU A 296 -14.84 11.29 25.91
N HIS A 297 -14.85 10.19 26.68
CA HIS A 297 -14.37 10.20 28.06
C HIS A 297 -12.93 10.72 28.23
N GLY A 298 -12.10 10.56 27.19
CA GLY A 298 -10.69 10.96 27.21
C GLY A 298 -10.47 12.46 27.46
N VAL A 299 -11.38 13.35 27.02
CA VAL A 299 -11.24 14.79 27.33
C VAL A 299 -11.44 15.06 28.83
N THR A 300 -12.36 14.33 29.48
CA THR A 300 -12.56 14.42 30.93
C THR A 300 -11.34 13.92 31.68
N GLU A 301 -10.76 12.79 31.26
CA GLU A 301 -9.53 12.27 31.88
C GLU A 301 -8.36 13.26 31.79
N GLN A 302 -8.22 13.96 30.67
CA GLN A 302 -7.15 14.92 30.47
C GLN A 302 -7.21 16.11 31.44
N VAL A 303 -8.39 16.67 31.68
CA VAL A 303 -8.53 17.83 32.58
C VAL A 303 -8.63 17.45 34.06
N THR A 304 -8.95 16.19 34.36
CA THR A 304 -9.11 15.70 35.75
C THR A 304 -7.91 14.90 36.26
N GLY A 305 -7.12 14.29 35.36
CA GLY A 305 -6.06 13.34 35.71
C GLY A 305 -6.56 11.97 36.16
N LEU A 306 -7.87 11.70 36.08
CA LEU A 306 -8.46 10.43 36.46
C LEU A 306 -8.45 9.46 35.26
N ASP A 307 -8.13 8.18 35.49
CA ASP A 307 -8.35 7.09 34.53
C ASP A 307 -9.71 6.45 34.83
N LEU A 308 -10.72 6.72 33.99
CA LEU A 308 -12.07 6.24 34.22
C LEU A 308 -12.18 4.72 34.06
N VAL A 309 -11.42 4.11 33.15
CA VAL A 309 -11.39 2.66 32.99
C VAL A 309 -10.84 2.01 34.26
N LYS A 310 -9.78 2.58 34.85
CA LYS A 310 -9.23 2.13 36.13
C LYS A 310 -10.28 2.22 37.24
N LEU A 311 -11.00 3.33 37.33
CA LEU A 311 -12.06 3.51 38.32
C LEU A 311 -13.18 2.48 38.15
N MET A 312 -13.61 2.21 36.91
CA MET A 312 -14.61 1.18 36.61
C MET A 312 -14.16 -0.20 37.07
N ILE A 313 -12.91 -0.58 36.81
CA ILE A 313 -12.33 -1.85 37.26
C ILE A 313 -12.27 -1.93 38.79
N GLN A 314 -11.85 -0.86 39.45
CA GLN A 314 -11.76 -0.79 40.92
C GLN A 314 -13.14 -0.90 41.57
N GLU A 315 -14.15 -0.22 41.05
CA GLU A 315 -15.53 -0.30 41.53
C GLU A 315 -16.09 -1.71 41.38
N ALA A 316 -15.96 -2.32 40.20
CA ALA A 316 -16.39 -3.71 39.97
C ALA A 316 -15.66 -4.73 40.86
N ALA A 317 -14.42 -4.42 41.29
CA ALA A 317 -13.64 -5.25 42.20
C ALA A 317 -13.93 -5.00 43.69
N GLY A 318 -14.77 -4.01 44.04
CA GLY A 318 -15.02 -3.59 45.42
C GLY A 318 -13.87 -2.83 46.08
N GLU A 319 -12.99 -2.21 45.28
CA GLU A 319 -11.76 -1.51 45.71
C GLU A 319 -11.74 -0.04 45.28
N LEU A 320 -12.88 0.54 44.95
CA LEU A 320 -12.98 1.96 44.62
C LEU A 320 -12.56 2.81 45.84
N PRO A 321 -11.72 3.85 45.65
CA PRO A 321 -11.49 4.85 46.69
C PRO A 321 -12.81 5.51 47.15
N PRO A 322 -12.87 6.11 48.36
CA PRO A 322 -14.04 6.88 48.78
C PRO A 322 -14.47 7.85 47.69
N ILE A 323 -15.75 7.86 47.33
CA ILE A 323 -16.25 8.61 46.16
C ILE A 323 -15.89 10.11 46.23
N GLN A 324 -15.82 10.67 47.45
CA GLN A 324 -15.45 12.08 47.68
C GLN A 324 -14.00 12.37 47.25
N ALA A 325 -13.11 11.38 47.28
CA ALA A 325 -11.73 11.52 46.81
C ALA A 325 -11.64 11.67 45.28
N LEU A 326 -12.70 11.32 44.55
CA LEU A 326 -12.79 11.51 43.09
C LEU A 326 -13.25 12.93 42.71
N SER A 327 -13.65 13.76 43.68
CA SER A 327 -14.06 15.14 43.45
C SER A 327 -12.84 16.03 43.19
N VAL A 328 -12.42 16.10 41.92
CA VAL A 328 -11.30 16.91 41.45
C VAL A 328 -11.77 18.15 40.70
N SER A 329 -11.03 19.25 40.80
CA SER A 329 -11.26 20.46 40.00
C SER A 329 -10.58 20.30 38.64
N PRO A 330 -11.34 20.31 37.52
CA PRO A 330 -10.76 20.26 36.18
C PRO A 330 -9.75 21.40 35.96
N ARG A 331 -8.63 21.11 35.27
CA ARG A 331 -7.61 22.10 34.92
C ARG A 331 -7.37 22.11 33.40
N GLY A 332 -7.25 23.30 32.84
CA GLY A 332 -7.04 23.49 31.41
C GLY A 332 -8.28 23.26 30.56
N TRP A 333 -8.07 23.10 29.27
CA TRP A 333 -9.10 22.85 28.26
C TRP A 333 -8.68 21.66 27.40
N SER A 334 -9.55 20.68 27.22
CA SER A 334 -9.30 19.51 26.37
C SER A 334 -10.31 19.41 25.25
N ILE A 335 -9.84 19.07 24.06
CA ILE A 335 -10.66 18.90 22.86
C ILE A 335 -10.30 17.55 22.21
N GLN A 336 -11.31 16.81 21.79
CA GLN A 336 -11.19 15.58 21.03
C GLN A 336 -11.77 15.75 19.63
N ALA A 337 -11.07 15.24 18.62
CA ALA A 337 -11.58 15.05 17.27
C ALA A 337 -11.58 13.56 16.89
N ARG A 338 -12.67 13.10 16.26
CA ARG A 338 -12.82 11.71 15.80
C ARG A 338 -12.45 11.59 14.32
N VAL A 339 -11.37 10.86 14.05
CA VAL A 339 -10.90 10.57 12.69
C VAL A 339 -11.58 9.29 12.20
N TYR A 340 -12.26 9.37 11.06
CA TYR A 340 -13.02 8.29 10.44
C TYR A 340 -12.56 8.01 9.01
N ALA A 341 -12.65 6.74 8.61
CA ALA A 341 -12.56 6.28 7.24
C ALA A 341 -13.87 6.56 6.48
N GLU A 342 -14.12 7.84 6.18
CA GLU A 342 -15.33 8.32 5.48
C GLU A 342 -14.94 9.38 4.45
N ASP A 343 -15.70 9.49 3.35
CA ASP A 343 -15.61 10.60 2.40
C ASP A 343 -16.70 11.66 2.70
N PRO A 344 -16.35 12.83 3.26
CA PRO A 344 -17.30 13.89 3.60
C PRO A 344 -18.07 14.47 2.40
N LEU A 345 -17.48 14.47 1.19
CA LEU A 345 -18.13 14.99 -0.01
C LEU A 345 -19.06 13.95 -0.65
N LYS A 346 -18.84 12.66 -0.40
CA LYS A 346 -19.75 11.57 -0.78
C LYS A 346 -20.69 11.20 0.37
N ASN A 347 -21.25 12.21 1.04
CA ASN A 347 -22.25 12.02 2.09
C ASN A 347 -21.74 11.12 3.25
N PHE A 348 -20.45 11.20 3.56
CA PHE A 348 -19.76 10.41 4.60
C PHE A 348 -19.89 8.91 4.35
N GLN A 349 -19.81 8.51 3.08
CA GLN A 349 -19.74 7.11 2.71
C GLN A 349 -18.48 6.48 3.34
N PRO A 350 -18.59 5.31 4.00
CA PRO A 350 -17.43 4.60 4.53
C PRO A 350 -16.41 4.27 3.42
N SER A 351 -15.13 4.40 3.74
CA SER A 351 -14.01 4.23 2.83
C SER A 351 -13.11 3.09 3.30
N PRO A 352 -13.51 1.81 3.09
CA PRO A 352 -12.70 0.68 3.51
C PRO A 352 -11.47 0.50 2.63
N GLY A 353 -10.42 -0.10 3.17
CA GLY A 353 -9.18 -0.37 2.45
C GLY A 353 -7.97 -0.41 3.36
N LYS A 354 -6.80 -0.63 2.75
CA LYS A 354 -5.53 -0.72 3.47
C LYS A 354 -4.96 0.68 3.68
N LEU A 355 -4.62 1.00 4.92
CA LEU A 355 -3.83 2.18 5.25
C LEU A 355 -2.37 1.89 4.89
N THR A 356 -1.84 2.54 3.87
CA THR A 356 -0.45 2.33 3.40
C THR A 356 0.57 3.14 4.18
N HIS A 357 0.12 4.23 4.81
CA HIS A 357 0.91 5.04 5.71
C HIS A 357 0.01 5.60 6.81
N VAL A 358 0.48 5.48 8.06
CA VAL A 358 -0.16 6.04 9.25
C VAL A 358 0.92 6.73 10.06
N ALA A 359 0.77 8.04 10.25
CA ALA A 359 1.53 8.82 11.20
C ALA A 359 0.59 9.67 12.05
N PHE A 360 0.84 9.66 13.35
CA PHE A 360 0.15 10.49 14.32
C PHE A 360 1.16 11.42 15.02
N PRO A 361 0.73 12.56 15.57
CA PRO A 361 1.59 13.40 16.39
C PRO A 361 2.18 12.63 17.58
N ALA A 362 3.38 13.02 18.02
CA ALA A 362 4.02 12.45 19.19
C ALA A 362 3.14 12.62 20.45
N GLU A 363 3.25 11.68 21.41
CA GLU A 363 2.38 11.67 22.61
C GLU A 363 2.47 12.96 23.45
N LEU A 364 3.62 13.65 23.42
CA LEU A 364 3.81 14.96 24.09
C LEU A 364 2.97 16.08 23.46
N ASP A 365 2.63 15.96 22.17
CA ASP A 365 1.84 16.93 21.42
C ASP A 365 0.33 16.63 21.52
N ALA A 366 -0.06 15.36 21.55
CA ALA A 366 -1.45 14.92 21.66
C ALA A 366 -1.57 13.48 22.19
N ARG A 367 -2.64 13.20 22.94
CA ARG A 367 -3.06 11.83 23.26
C ARG A 367 -3.87 11.27 22.09
N VAL A 368 -3.33 10.27 21.40
CA VAL A 368 -4.04 9.58 20.32
C VAL A 368 -4.47 8.19 20.77
N GLU A 369 -5.76 7.91 20.67
CA GLU A 369 -6.30 6.56 20.89
C GLU A 369 -6.72 5.96 19.55
N THR A 370 -6.03 4.91 19.13
CA THR A 370 -6.22 4.28 17.82
C THR A 370 -6.03 2.77 17.90
N TRP A 371 -6.45 2.07 16.86
CA TRP A 371 -6.23 0.64 16.65
C TRP A 371 -5.53 0.35 15.31
N VAL A 372 -5.17 1.39 14.57
CA VAL A 372 -4.55 1.27 13.25
C VAL A 372 -3.07 1.62 13.31
N GLU A 373 -2.35 1.08 12.34
CA GLU A 373 -0.98 1.41 11.99
C GLU A 373 -0.80 1.22 10.47
N SER A 374 0.38 1.54 9.95
CA SER A 374 0.70 1.24 8.56
C SER A 374 0.49 -0.25 8.30
N GLY A 375 -0.25 -0.58 7.23
CA GLY A 375 -0.61 -1.93 6.85
C GLY A 375 -1.95 -2.42 7.39
N THR A 376 -2.58 -1.73 8.35
CA THR A 376 -3.93 -2.08 8.83
C THR A 376 -4.96 -1.95 7.70
N THR A 377 -5.86 -2.94 7.60
CA THR A 377 -7.00 -2.88 6.68
C THR A 377 -8.26 -2.48 7.45
N VAL A 378 -8.85 -1.34 7.08
CA VAL A 378 -10.15 -0.89 7.59
C VAL A 378 -11.24 -1.60 6.78
N THR A 379 -12.05 -2.42 7.46
CA THR A 379 -13.07 -3.25 6.82
C THR A 379 -14.45 -2.59 6.86
N PRO A 380 -15.38 -2.97 5.96
CA PRO A 380 -16.73 -2.37 5.93
C PRO A 380 -17.70 -2.98 6.97
N PHE A 381 -17.26 -3.91 7.81
CA PHE A 381 -18.15 -4.68 8.70
C PHE A 381 -18.58 -3.94 9.97
N TYR A 382 -17.82 -2.92 10.37
CA TYR A 382 -17.95 -2.25 11.67
C TYR A 382 -18.01 -0.73 11.52
N ASP A 383 -17.86 -0.05 12.65
CA ASP A 383 -17.62 1.38 12.72
C ASP A 383 -16.32 1.80 11.98
N PRO A 384 -16.34 2.91 11.22
CA PRO A 384 -15.18 3.39 10.46
C PRO A 384 -14.20 4.24 11.29
N MET A 385 -14.30 4.32 12.63
CA MET A 385 -13.40 5.17 13.42
C MET A 385 -11.97 4.65 13.38
N ILE A 386 -11.05 5.50 12.97
CA ILE A 386 -9.61 5.22 12.89
C ILE A 386 -8.95 5.57 14.22
N ALA A 387 -9.20 6.79 14.70
CA ALA A 387 -8.53 7.32 15.87
C ALA A 387 -9.35 8.42 16.56
N LYS A 388 -9.03 8.66 17.82
CA LYS A 388 -9.41 9.85 18.57
C LYS A 388 -8.15 10.66 18.82
N VAL A 389 -8.13 11.90 18.33
CA VAL A 389 -7.03 12.85 18.58
C VAL A 389 -7.47 13.77 19.70
N ILE A 390 -6.82 13.65 20.86
CA ILE A 390 -7.18 14.36 22.09
C ILE A 390 -6.02 15.29 22.46
N VAL A 391 -6.31 16.58 22.59
CA VAL A 391 -5.33 17.58 23.02
C VAL A 391 -5.77 18.27 24.29
N THR A 392 -4.81 18.84 25.00
CA THR A 392 -5.04 19.59 26.23
C THR A 392 -4.16 20.82 26.24
N GLY A 393 -4.76 21.98 26.49
CA GLY A 393 -4.09 23.27 26.61
C GLY A 393 -4.42 23.96 27.93
N GLU A 394 -3.71 25.05 28.23
CA GLU A 394 -3.95 25.85 29.44
C GLU A 394 -5.31 26.57 29.42
N ASN A 395 -5.76 26.91 28.22
CA ASN A 395 -7.05 27.53 27.92
C ASN A 395 -7.54 27.03 26.55
N ARG A 396 -8.74 27.48 26.15
CA ARG A 396 -9.37 27.03 24.90
C ARG A 396 -8.54 27.35 23.66
N ASP A 397 -7.95 28.54 23.58
CA ASP A 397 -7.16 28.98 22.42
C ASP A 397 -5.87 28.17 22.25
N ASP A 398 -5.19 27.84 23.36
CA ASP A 398 -4.04 26.92 23.36
C ASP A 398 -4.49 25.51 22.91
N ALA A 399 -5.60 24.99 23.45
CA ALA A 399 -6.13 23.69 23.05
C ALA A 399 -6.52 23.63 21.56
N MET A 400 -7.15 24.68 21.02
CA MET A 400 -7.46 24.79 19.59
C MET A 400 -6.19 24.84 18.73
N SER A 401 -5.19 25.61 19.15
CA SER A 401 -3.90 25.71 18.45
C SER A 401 -3.17 24.36 18.42
N ARG A 402 -3.22 23.61 19.53
CA ARG A 402 -2.69 22.24 19.62
C ARG A 402 -3.48 21.26 18.76
N LEU A 403 -4.81 21.34 18.75
CA LEU A 403 -5.66 20.48 17.92
C LEU A 403 -5.35 20.68 16.44
N SER A 404 -5.29 21.94 15.99
CA SER A 404 -4.93 22.29 14.62
C SER A 404 -3.59 21.66 14.23
N ARG A 405 -2.56 21.85 15.06
CA ARG A 405 -1.24 21.25 14.85
C ARG A 405 -1.27 19.72 14.85
N ALA A 406 -2.05 19.10 15.73
CA ALA A 406 -2.19 17.64 15.82
C ALA A 406 -2.88 17.05 14.58
N LEU A 407 -3.92 17.71 14.07
CA LEU A 407 -4.59 17.33 12.83
C LEU A 407 -3.69 17.54 11.61
N ASP A 408 -2.89 18.61 11.56
CA ASP A 408 -1.93 18.87 10.49
C ASP A 408 -0.80 17.84 10.45
N LYS A 409 -0.31 17.38 11.63
CA LYS A 409 0.70 16.32 11.75
C LYS A 409 0.15 14.89 11.60
N THR A 410 -1.17 14.73 11.46
CA THR A 410 -1.77 13.41 11.23
C THR A 410 -1.74 13.10 9.74
N GLU A 411 -1.13 11.99 9.36
CA GLU A 411 -1.03 11.53 7.97
C GLU A 411 -1.65 10.14 7.84
N LEU A 412 -2.65 10.02 6.97
CA LEU A 412 -3.36 8.77 6.70
C LEU A 412 -3.51 8.63 5.19
N HIS A 413 -2.90 7.58 4.62
CA HIS A 413 -2.91 7.35 3.18
C HIS A 413 -3.40 5.95 2.82
N GLY A 414 -3.97 5.80 1.62
CA GLY A 414 -4.47 4.55 1.06
C GLY A 414 -6.00 4.45 1.00
N ILE A 415 -6.69 5.26 1.81
CA ILE A 415 -8.16 5.43 1.82
C ILE A 415 -8.51 6.89 2.07
N GLU A 416 -9.73 7.29 1.73
CA GLU A 416 -10.26 8.62 2.07
C GLU A 416 -10.65 8.68 3.54
N THR A 417 -10.41 9.83 4.18
CA THR A 417 -10.76 10.06 5.59
C THR A 417 -11.44 11.41 5.78
N ASN A 418 -12.08 11.60 6.92
CA ASN A 418 -12.68 12.89 7.29
C ASN A 418 -11.66 13.93 7.78
N LEU A 419 -10.34 13.70 7.66
CA LEU A 419 -9.32 14.56 8.27
C LEU A 419 -9.38 16.02 7.78
N ASN A 420 -9.53 16.23 6.47
CA ASN A 420 -9.69 17.58 5.89
C ASN A 420 -11.01 18.25 6.32
N TYR A 421 -12.06 17.45 6.57
CA TYR A 421 -13.30 17.95 7.14
C TYR A 421 -13.09 18.43 8.58
N LEU A 422 -12.37 17.66 9.42
CA LEU A 422 -12.04 18.07 10.78
C LEU A 422 -11.25 19.39 10.79
N ARG A 423 -10.20 19.51 9.98
CA ARG A 423 -9.40 20.73 9.81
C ARG A 423 -10.29 21.93 9.44
N SER A 424 -11.22 21.73 8.50
CA SER A 424 -12.17 22.75 8.06
C SER A 424 -13.15 23.17 9.16
N VAL A 425 -13.68 22.21 9.92
CA VAL A 425 -14.61 22.48 11.04
C VAL A 425 -13.91 23.27 12.14
N THR A 426 -12.70 22.86 12.53
CA THR A 426 -11.93 23.56 13.58
C THR A 426 -11.50 24.96 13.20
N ALA A 427 -11.34 25.24 11.90
CA ALA A 427 -11.05 26.57 11.38
C ALA A 427 -12.31 27.46 11.19
N SER A 428 -13.51 26.92 11.41
CA SER A 428 -14.74 27.67 11.17
C SER A 428 -14.97 28.76 12.23
N PRO A 429 -15.58 29.92 11.86
CA PRO A 429 -15.87 30.98 12.83
C PRO A 429 -16.75 30.53 14.00
N ALA A 430 -17.70 29.62 13.76
CA ALA A 430 -18.59 29.10 14.80
C ALA A 430 -17.85 28.25 15.84
N PHE A 431 -16.90 27.41 15.39
CA PHE A 431 -16.07 26.63 16.29
C PHE A 431 -15.12 27.53 17.09
N ILE A 432 -14.45 28.48 16.43
CA ILE A 432 -13.54 29.43 17.08
C ILE A 432 -14.28 30.25 18.15
N ALA A 433 -15.49 30.72 17.86
CA ALA A 433 -16.31 31.47 18.81
C ALA A 433 -16.96 30.62 19.92
N GLY A 434 -16.87 29.28 19.85
CA GLY A 434 -17.54 28.38 20.79
C GLY A 434 -19.07 28.39 20.68
N SER A 435 -19.60 28.81 19.52
CA SER A 435 -21.04 28.99 19.28
C SER A 435 -21.68 27.85 18.47
N MET A 436 -21.01 26.70 18.41
CA MET A 436 -21.51 25.49 17.75
C MET A 436 -22.86 25.06 18.30
N THR A 437 -23.78 24.71 17.40
CA THR A 437 -25.09 24.10 17.71
C THR A 437 -25.17 22.72 17.07
N THR A 438 -26.10 21.88 17.56
CA THR A 438 -26.32 20.52 17.05
C THR A 438 -26.72 20.44 15.59
N SER A 439 -27.15 21.55 14.98
CA SER A 439 -27.54 21.63 13.56
C SER A 439 -26.45 22.22 12.66
N PHE A 440 -25.38 22.80 13.20
CA PHE A 440 -24.40 23.57 12.40
C PHE A 440 -23.76 22.71 11.30
N LEU A 441 -23.35 21.48 11.63
CA LEU A 441 -22.67 20.60 10.69
C LEU A 441 -23.59 19.97 9.64
N GLU A 442 -24.92 20.11 9.74
CA GLU A 442 -25.85 19.58 8.74
C GLU A 442 -25.74 20.29 7.39
N SER A 443 -25.43 21.59 7.42
CA SER A 443 -25.25 22.44 6.23
C SER A 443 -23.79 22.82 5.95
N PHE A 444 -22.85 22.42 6.82
CA PHE A 444 -21.44 22.73 6.66
C PHE A 444 -20.84 21.93 5.50
N LYS A 445 -20.25 22.63 4.53
CA LYS A 445 -19.55 22.01 3.38
C LYS A 445 -18.05 22.26 3.52
N PRO A 446 -17.23 21.21 3.66
CA PRO A 446 -15.78 21.38 3.63
C PRO A 446 -15.30 21.69 2.21
N GLY A 447 -14.19 22.41 2.09
CA GLY A 447 -13.42 22.42 0.85
C GLY A 447 -12.56 21.15 0.75
N ARG A 448 -12.29 20.67 -0.48
CA ARG A 448 -11.33 19.60 -0.75
C ARG A 448 -10.47 20.02 -1.95
N CYS A 449 -9.15 20.02 -1.79
CA CYS A 449 -8.21 20.22 -2.89
C CYS A 449 -7.75 18.84 -3.38
N ALA A 450 -8.51 18.25 -4.30
CA ALA A 450 -8.27 16.91 -4.81
C ALA A 450 -8.85 16.76 -6.22
N PHE A 451 -8.56 15.61 -6.83
CA PHE A 451 -9.36 15.08 -7.93
C PHE A 451 -9.90 13.70 -7.59
N GLU A 452 -11.10 13.42 -8.09
CA GLU A 452 -11.73 12.11 -8.05
C GLU A 452 -11.47 11.38 -9.36
N VAL A 453 -11.08 10.11 -9.25
CA VAL A 453 -10.91 9.22 -10.39
C VAL A 453 -12.28 8.65 -10.76
N LEU A 454 -12.82 9.05 -11.91
CA LEU A 454 -14.06 8.49 -12.46
C LEU A 454 -13.78 7.17 -13.21
N ASP A 455 -12.65 7.13 -13.92
CA ASP A 455 -12.12 5.95 -14.59
C ASP A 455 -10.59 5.99 -14.54
N GLY A 456 -9.96 4.85 -14.24
CA GLY A 456 -8.51 4.75 -14.01
C GLY A 456 -7.66 4.54 -15.27
N GLY A 457 -8.27 4.36 -16.45
CA GLY A 457 -7.55 3.97 -17.67
C GLY A 457 -6.95 2.56 -17.58
N THR A 458 -5.96 2.27 -18.44
CA THR A 458 -5.26 0.97 -18.43
C THR A 458 -4.34 0.85 -17.22
N GLN A 459 -3.46 1.84 -17.06
CA GLN A 459 -2.50 1.89 -15.96
C GLN A 459 -2.13 3.34 -15.68
N THR A 460 -2.81 3.93 -14.70
CA THR A 460 -2.57 5.30 -14.23
C THR A 460 -1.92 5.25 -12.85
N THR A 461 -0.70 5.78 -12.70
CA THR A 461 0.08 5.69 -11.44
C THR A 461 0.62 7.04 -11.02
N ILE A 462 0.86 7.23 -9.72
CA ILE A 462 1.54 8.41 -9.20
C ILE A 462 3.05 8.15 -9.26
N GLN A 463 3.80 9.06 -9.88
CA GLN A 463 5.26 8.98 -10.00
C GLN A 463 5.90 10.28 -9.52
N ASP A 464 7.14 10.20 -9.03
CA ASP A 464 8.01 11.35 -8.76
C ASP A 464 9.39 11.14 -9.39
N PHE A 465 10.17 12.21 -9.50
CA PHE A 465 11.52 12.20 -10.04
C PHE A 465 12.52 12.66 -8.96
N PRO A 466 13.69 12.02 -8.81
CA PRO A 466 14.23 10.91 -9.61
C PRO A 466 13.72 9.52 -9.21
N GLY A 467 12.68 9.45 -8.36
CA GLY A 467 12.18 8.19 -7.82
C GLY A 467 12.96 7.73 -6.58
N ARG A 468 13.01 6.42 -6.37
CA ARG A 468 13.44 5.71 -5.16
C ARG A 468 14.90 5.24 -5.25
N LEU A 469 15.83 6.18 -5.21
CA LEU A 469 17.27 5.90 -5.24
C LEU A 469 17.82 5.46 -3.88
N GLY A 470 18.98 4.79 -3.86
CA GLY A 470 19.69 4.38 -2.64
C GLY A 470 19.46 2.93 -2.21
N TYR A 471 18.61 2.19 -2.91
CA TYR A 471 18.16 0.84 -2.53
C TYR A 471 18.32 -0.21 -3.64
N TRP A 472 19.09 0.10 -4.69
CA TRP A 472 19.33 -0.83 -5.81
C TRP A 472 20.01 -2.13 -5.34
N HIS A 473 20.90 -2.01 -4.36
CA HIS A 473 21.63 -3.10 -3.73
C HIS A 473 20.79 -4.13 -2.97
N VAL A 474 19.50 -3.83 -2.73
CA VAL A 474 18.53 -4.78 -2.17
C VAL A 474 17.39 -5.09 -3.15
N GLY A 475 17.52 -4.69 -4.42
CA GLY A 475 16.50 -4.94 -5.44
C GLY A 475 15.22 -4.14 -5.26
N VAL A 476 15.34 -2.93 -4.72
CA VAL A 476 14.24 -1.96 -4.76
C VAL A 476 14.49 -1.04 -5.95
N PRO A 477 13.62 -1.05 -6.97
CA PRO A 477 13.81 -0.20 -8.12
C PRO A 477 13.49 1.27 -7.81
N PRO A 478 14.05 2.22 -8.59
CA PRO A 478 13.70 3.62 -8.41
C PRO A 478 12.26 3.93 -8.79
N SER A 479 11.67 3.14 -9.70
CA SER A 479 10.41 3.52 -10.32
C SER A 479 10.50 4.93 -10.91
N GLY A 480 9.58 5.82 -10.57
CA GLY A 480 9.49 7.13 -11.18
C GLY A 480 8.92 7.06 -12.60
N PRO A 481 8.92 8.19 -13.33
CA PRO A 481 8.38 8.26 -14.68
C PRO A 481 9.22 7.43 -15.65
N MET A 482 8.56 6.70 -16.55
CA MET A 482 9.26 5.93 -17.59
C MET A 482 9.80 6.82 -18.72
N ASP A 483 9.13 7.95 -18.97
CA ASP A 483 9.60 9.10 -19.75
C ASP A 483 9.76 10.28 -18.79
N SER A 484 10.99 10.44 -18.27
CA SER A 484 11.35 11.48 -17.31
C SER A 484 11.32 12.88 -17.93
N LEU A 485 11.54 13.00 -19.24
CA LEU A 485 11.56 14.26 -19.96
C LEU A 485 10.17 14.91 -19.96
N ALA A 486 9.16 14.20 -20.48
CA ALA A 486 7.80 14.70 -20.53
C ALA A 486 7.29 14.98 -19.11
N PHE A 487 7.55 14.09 -18.15
CA PHE A 487 7.17 14.27 -16.75
C PHE A 487 7.73 15.56 -16.13
N ARG A 488 9.03 15.82 -16.28
CA ARG A 488 9.69 16.99 -15.69
C ARG A 488 9.21 18.29 -16.34
N ILE A 489 9.00 18.28 -17.67
CA ILE A 489 8.42 19.44 -18.38
C ILE A 489 6.98 19.70 -17.91
N ALA A 490 6.15 18.67 -17.72
CA ALA A 490 4.78 18.83 -17.21
C ALA A 490 4.78 19.55 -15.85
N ASN A 491 5.63 19.09 -14.92
CA ASN A 491 5.79 19.73 -13.61
C ASN A 491 6.27 21.18 -13.73
N ARG A 492 7.26 21.44 -14.59
CA ARG A 492 7.82 22.78 -14.78
C ARG A 492 6.79 23.76 -15.34
N LEU A 493 5.93 23.33 -16.28
CA LEU A 493 4.87 24.14 -16.89
C LEU A 493 3.84 24.64 -15.85
N VAL A 494 3.60 23.89 -14.78
CA VAL A 494 2.68 24.29 -13.70
C VAL A 494 3.40 24.95 -12.52
N GLY A 495 4.72 25.17 -12.64
CA GLY A 495 5.54 25.80 -11.60
C GLY A 495 5.88 24.90 -10.42
N ASN A 496 5.79 23.57 -10.58
CA ASN A 496 6.14 22.64 -9.53
C ASN A 496 7.65 22.53 -9.34
N VAL A 497 8.05 22.18 -8.11
CA VAL A 497 9.41 21.72 -7.83
C VAL A 497 9.64 20.38 -8.52
N GLU A 498 10.89 20.07 -8.84
CA GLU A 498 11.27 18.85 -9.57
C GLU A 498 10.83 17.54 -8.89
N SER A 499 10.84 17.52 -7.55
CA SER A 499 10.41 16.37 -6.74
C SER A 499 8.90 16.26 -6.54
N ALA A 500 8.11 17.14 -7.17
CA ALA A 500 6.66 17.06 -7.10
C ALA A 500 6.16 15.79 -7.82
N ALA A 501 5.24 15.08 -7.16
CA ALA A 501 4.64 13.92 -7.78
C ALA A 501 3.59 14.35 -8.81
N ALA A 502 3.50 13.60 -9.89
CA ALA A 502 2.53 13.78 -10.96
C ALA A 502 1.98 12.42 -11.39
N VAL A 503 1.00 12.43 -12.28
CA VAL A 503 0.30 11.21 -12.72
C VAL A 503 0.87 10.74 -14.07
N GLU A 504 1.31 9.48 -14.14
CA GLU A 504 1.68 8.78 -15.38
C GLU A 504 0.50 7.94 -15.86
N MET A 505 0.05 8.16 -17.10
CA MET A 505 -0.99 7.38 -17.78
C MET A 505 -0.39 6.59 -18.93
N THR A 506 -0.72 5.29 -19.02
CA THR A 506 -0.16 4.38 -20.04
C THR A 506 -1.24 3.86 -20.98
N THR A 507 -1.04 4.03 -22.29
CA THR A 507 -1.87 3.54 -23.42
C THR A 507 -3.29 4.09 -23.51
N ILE A 508 -4.06 3.98 -22.43
CA ILE A 508 -5.39 4.60 -22.26
C ILE A 508 -5.37 5.35 -20.94
N GLY A 509 -5.61 6.66 -21.01
CA GLY A 509 -5.60 7.53 -19.84
C GLY A 509 -6.86 7.47 -19.01
N ALA A 510 -6.89 8.30 -17.96
CA ALA A 510 -7.95 8.37 -16.96
C ALA A 510 -9.03 9.42 -17.29
N SER A 511 -10.17 9.30 -16.61
CA SER A 511 -11.17 10.36 -16.48
C SER A 511 -11.19 10.87 -15.03
N LEU A 512 -10.93 12.15 -14.83
CA LEU A 512 -10.74 12.77 -13.52
C LEU A 512 -11.70 13.96 -13.35
N ARG A 513 -12.34 14.07 -12.19
CA ARG A 513 -13.14 15.25 -11.80
C ARG A 513 -12.40 16.06 -10.75
N LEU A 514 -12.25 17.36 -10.97
CA LEU A 514 -11.58 18.26 -10.04
C LEU A 514 -12.55 18.74 -8.96
N ASP A 515 -12.14 18.72 -7.69
CA ASP A 515 -12.95 19.23 -6.57
C ASP A 515 -12.67 20.70 -6.25
N ALA A 516 -11.59 21.26 -6.80
CA ALA A 516 -11.16 22.64 -6.65
C ALA A 516 -10.71 23.23 -7.99
N ASP A 517 -10.64 24.56 -8.05
CA ASP A 517 -9.95 25.25 -9.14
C ASP A 517 -8.48 24.79 -9.20
N ALA A 518 -7.97 24.53 -10.40
CA ALA A 518 -6.63 23.99 -10.59
C ALA A 518 -5.95 24.53 -11.84
N VAL A 519 -4.61 24.54 -11.81
CA VAL A 519 -3.76 24.69 -13.00
C VAL A 519 -3.08 23.35 -13.25
N PHE A 520 -3.19 22.81 -14.46
CA PHE A 520 -2.59 21.54 -14.83
C PHE A 520 -1.90 21.62 -16.19
N ALA A 521 -1.03 20.66 -16.49
CA ALA A 521 -0.42 20.48 -17.81
C ALA A 521 -0.40 18.99 -18.18
N LEU A 522 -0.58 18.72 -19.47
CA LEU A 522 -0.45 17.40 -20.06
C LEU A 522 0.74 17.38 -21.01
N THR A 523 1.65 16.41 -20.87
CA THR A 523 2.81 16.21 -21.77
C THR A 523 2.93 14.73 -22.13
N GLY A 524 3.78 14.39 -23.10
CA GLY A 524 3.88 13.02 -23.60
C GLY A 524 2.96 12.79 -24.81
N ALA A 525 2.54 11.54 -25.01
CA ALA A 525 1.69 11.13 -26.12
C ALA A 525 0.32 11.84 -26.10
N ASP A 526 -0.27 12.12 -27.28
CA ASP A 526 -1.60 12.73 -27.35
C ASP A 526 -2.67 11.66 -27.08
N MET A 527 -3.35 11.74 -25.93
CA MET A 527 -4.51 10.88 -25.60
C MET A 527 -5.85 11.53 -25.94
N GLY A 528 -5.86 12.60 -26.74
CA GLY A 528 -7.05 13.30 -27.17
C GLY A 528 -7.80 13.96 -26.01
N ALA A 529 -7.07 14.61 -25.10
CA ALA A 529 -7.62 15.14 -23.87
C ALA A 529 -8.74 16.17 -24.10
N THR A 530 -9.80 16.07 -23.29
CA THR A 530 -10.90 17.04 -23.26
C THR A 530 -11.17 17.51 -21.84
N LEU A 531 -11.47 18.79 -21.65
CA LEU A 531 -11.99 19.35 -20.41
C LEU A 531 -13.45 19.74 -20.65
N ASP A 532 -14.37 19.10 -19.92
CA ASP A 532 -15.82 19.30 -20.07
C ASP A 532 -16.35 19.08 -21.50
N GLY A 533 -15.70 18.18 -22.24
CA GLY A 533 -16.03 17.84 -23.63
C GLY A 533 -15.28 18.65 -24.68
N GLU A 534 -14.64 19.74 -24.30
CA GLU A 534 -13.85 20.59 -25.21
C GLU A 534 -12.40 20.11 -25.27
N ARG A 535 -11.81 20.02 -26.46
CA ARG A 535 -10.42 19.58 -26.62
C ARG A 535 -9.46 20.57 -25.96
N VAL A 536 -8.52 20.06 -25.18
CA VAL A 536 -7.45 20.88 -24.58
C VAL A 536 -6.11 20.64 -25.26
N PRO A 537 -5.25 21.67 -25.37
CA PRO A 537 -3.89 21.51 -25.85
C PRO A 537 -3.03 20.66 -24.90
N VAL A 538 -1.97 20.07 -25.44
CA VAL A 538 -0.89 19.44 -24.68
C VAL A 538 0.35 20.36 -24.70
N TRP A 539 1.27 20.16 -23.77
CA TRP A 539 2.52 20.92 -23.61
C TRP A 539 2.36 22.41 -23.23
N CYS A 540 1.25 22.74 -22.56
CA CYS A 540 1.05 24.04 -21.93
C CYS A 540 0.22 23.92 -20.64
N ALA A 541 0.28 24.95 -19.80
CA ALA A 541 -0.53 25.06 -18.59
C ALA A 541 -1.98 25.47 -18.94
N ILE A 542 -2.95 24.83 -18.29
CA ILE A 542 -4.39 25.01 -18.50
C ILE A 542 -5.05 25.27 -17.14
N LYS A 543 -5.99 26.21 -17.12
CA LYS A 543 -6.86 26.46 -15.96
C LYS A 543 -8.13 25.62 -16.06
N ALA A 544 -8.52 25.00 -14.96
CA ALA A 544 -9.81 24.34 -14.82
C ALA A 544 -10.52 24.79 -13.54
N LYS A 545 -11.85 24.74 -13.57
CA LYS A 545 -12.70 25.12 -12.44
C LYS A 545 -13.08 23.90 -11.61
N ALA A 546 -13.38 24.12 -10.34
CA ALA A 546 -14.00 23.09 -9.51
C ALA A 546 -15.23 22.48 -10.20
N GLY A 547 -15.35 21.16 -10.20
CA GLY A 547 -16.38 20.40 -10.90
C GLY A 547 -16.05 20.02 -12.34
N SER A 548 -15.01 20.61 -12.95
CA SER A 548 -14.61 20.27 -14.33
C SER A 548 -14.13 18.83 -14.42
N THR A 549 -14.43 18.17 -15.54
CA THR A 549 -14.01 16.80 -15.81
C THR A 549 -12.98 16.75 -16.93
N LEU A 550 -11.76 16.35 -16.59
CA LEU A 550 -10.70 16.03 -17.55
C LEU A 550 -10.86 14.58 -18.01
N ARG A 551 -10.97 14.35 -19.31
CA ARG A 551 -11.01 13.00 -19.89
C ARG A 551 -9.85 12.83 -20.85
N THR A 552 -9.17 11.71 -20.72
CA THR A 552 -8.16 11.24 -21.66
C THR A 552 -8.57 9.87 -22.18
N GLY A 553 -8.30 9.59 -23.46
CA GLY A 553 -8.64 8.33 -24.11
C GLY A 553 -7.42 7.47 -24.42
N ALA A 554 -7.55 6.62 -25.44
CA ALA A 554 -6.40 5.92 -26.01
C ALA A 554 -5.45 6.90 -26.73
N VAL A 555 -4.16 6.57 -26.72
CA VAL A 555 -3.14 7.32 -27.49
C VAL A 555 -3.52 7.41 -28.97
N LYS A 556 -3.50 8.63 -29.51
CA LYS A 556 -3.73 8.97 -30.91
C LYS A 556 -2.37 9.08 -31.61
N GLY A 557 -1.92 8.01 -32.28
CA GLY A 557 -0.68 8.01 -33.05
C GLY A 557 0.49 7.30 -32.35
N ALA A 558 1.70 7.85 -32.47
CA ALA A 558 2.92 7.30 -31.86
C ALA A 558 3.06 7.72 -30.39
N GLY A 559 3.93 7.01 -29.65
CA GLY A 559 4.06 7.16 -28.21
C GLY A 559 3.18 6.18 -27.43
N ALA A 560 3.37 6.16 -26.11
CA ALA A 560 2.71 5.22 -25.21
C ALA A 560 2.22 5.86 -23.89
N ARG A 561 2.82 6.97 -23.44
CA ARG A 561 2.57 7.53 -22.11
C ARG A 561 2.31 9.04 -22.13
N THR A 562 1.40 9.47 -21.27
CA THR A 562 1.04 10.88 -21.04
C THR A 562 1.16 11.19 -19.56
N TYR A 563 1.67 12.38 -19.24
CA TYR A 563 1.86 12.84 -17.87
C TYR A 563 0.93 13.99 -17.57
N LEU A 564 0.25 13.92 -16.43
CA LEU A 564 -0.57 14.99 -15.89
C LEU A 564 0.11 15.54 -14.63
N ALA A 565 0.65 16.76 -14.74
CA ALA A 565 1.08 17.53 -13.59
C ALA A 565 -0.01 18.54 -13.21
N ILE A 566 -0.22 18.69 -11.91
CA ILE A 566 -1.12 19.68 -11.33
C ILE A 566 -0.28 20.58 -10.43
N GLN A 567 -0.52 21.88 -10.47
CA GLN A 567 0.18 22.86 -9.64
C GLN A 567 0.07 22.50 -8.15
N GLY A 568 1.19 22.56 -7.42
CA GLY A 568 1.33 22.07 -6.06
C GLY A 568 1.82 20.61 -5.99
N GLY A 569 1.58 19.82 -7.03
CA GLY A 569 1.89 18.40 -7.08
C GLY A 569 0.83 17.55 -6.38
N VAL A 570 0.86 16.26 -6.69
CA VAL A 570 -0.05 15.27 -6.11
C VAL A 570 0.47 14.77 -4.76
N GLU A 571 -0.41 14.63 -3.78
CA GLU A 571 -0.06 14.05 -2.49
C GLU A 571 -0.04 12.52 -2.54
N ALA A 572 1.05 11.95 -2.02
CA ALA A 572 1.22 10.53 -1.79
C ALA A 572 2.26 10.34 -0.66
N PRO A 573 2.17 9.25 0.12
CA PRO A 573 3.13 8.96 1.17
C PRO A 573 4.51 8.70 0.58
N ARG A 574 5.56 9.15 1.28
CA ARG A 574 6.93 8.70 0.99
C ARG A 574 7.11 7.33 1.61
N PHE A 575 7.43 6.36 0.79
CA PHE A 575 8.09 5.13 1.22
C PHE A 575 9.56 5.26 0.82
N LEU A 576 10.55 4.73 1.55
CA LEU A 576 11.98 4.73 1.14
C LEU A 576 12.43 5.96 0.31
N GLY A 577 12.16 7.18 0.78
CA GLY A 577 12.53 8.45 0.13
C GLY A 577 11.64 8.98 -1.02
N SER A 578 10.77 8.18 -1.64
CA SER A 578 10.00 8.58 -2.85
C SER A 578 8.50 8.25 -2.78
N ARG A 579 7.71 9.04 -3.50
CA ARG A 579 6.27 8.90 -3.72
C ARG A 579 5.92 8.00 -4.92
N GLY A 580 6.90 7.63 -5.73
CA GLY A 580 6.70 6.83 -6.93
C GLY A 580 6.10 5.45 -6.64
N THR A 581 5.14 5.05 -7.48
CA THR A 581 4.43 3.77 -7.34
C THR A 581 5.27 2.64 -7.91
N PHE A 582 5.60 1.65 -7.08
CA PHE A 582 6.09 0.34 -7.54
C PHE A 582 4.98 -0.68 -7.35
N MET A 583 4.19 -0.91 -8.40
CA MET A 583 2.97 -1.73 -8.31
C MET A 583 3.25 -3.18 -7.94
N LEU A 584 4.34 -3.73 -8.49
CA LEU A 584 4.77 -5.10 -8.25
C LEU A 584 5.12 -5.34 -6.77
N GLY A 585 5.75 -4.36 -6.11
CA GLY A 585 6.02 -4.40 -4.68
C GLY A 585 4.86 -3.93 -3.79
N GLY A 586 3.78 -3.41 -4.37
CA GLY A 586 2.60 -2.98 -3.62
C GLY A 586 2.83 -1.75 -2.72
N PHE A 587 3.72 -0.83 -3.09
CA PHE A 587 4.03 0.36 -2.29
C PHE A 587 4.29 1.64 -3.12
N GLY A 588 4.30 2.78 -2.43
CA GLY A 588 4.35 4.11 -3.06
C GLY A 588 3.00 4.53 -3.66
N GLY A 589 2.92 5.76 -4.16
CA GLY A 589 1.72 6.32 -4.78
C GLY A 589 0.45 6.20 -3.94
N HIS A 590 -0.69 6.02 -4.61
CA HIS A 590 -1.98 5.84 -3.97
C HIS A 590 -2.26 4.35 -3.74
N GLY A 591 -2.04 3.88 -2.51
CA GLY A 591 -2.34 2.50 -2.14
C GLY A 591 -1.37 1.45 -2.70
N GLY A 592 -0.20 1.85 -3.24
CA GLY A 592 0.76 0.91 -3.82
C GLY A 592 0.34 0.31 -5.17
N ARG A 593 -0.61 0.94 -5.87
CA ARG A 593 -1.26 0.40 -7.07
C ARG A 593 -1.59 1.49 -8.09
N ALA A 594 -2.03 1.07 -9.28
CA ALA A 594 -2.70 1.97 -10.21
C ALA A 594 -4.01 2.53 -9.62
N LEU A 595 -4.35 3.75 -10.03
CA LEU A 595 -5.59 4.45 -9.68
C LEU A 595 -6.81 3.71 -10.22
N ARG A 596 -7.91 3.76 -9.49
CA ARG A 596 -9.18 3.09 -9.79
C ARG A 596 -10.35 4.04 -9.61
N ALA A 597 -11.47 3.72 -10.26
CA ALA A 597 -12.70 4.47 -10.10
C ALA A 597 -13.09 4.57 -8.61
N GLY A 598 -13.41 5.79 -8.17
CA GLY A 598 -13.76 6.11 -6.79
C GLY A 598 -12.59 6.62 -5.94
N ASP A 599 -11.34 6.41 -6.35
CA ASP A 599 -10.17 6.95 -5.65
C ASP A 599 -10.24 8.48 -5.59
N VAL A 600 -9.83 9.03 -4.45
CA VAL A 600 -9.67 10.47 -4.23
C VAL A 600 -8.19 10.74 -4.00
N VAL A 601 -7.63 11.62 -4.83
CA VAL A 601 -6.21 11.93 -4.82
C VAL A 601 -6.05 13.41 -4.49
N HIS A 602 -5.53 13.70 -3.30
CA HIS A 602 -5.34 15.06 -2.81
C HIS A 602 -4.18 15.75 -3.53
N ILE A 603 -4.30 17.06 -3.67
CA ILE A 603 -3.32 17.95 -4.28
C ILE A 603 -2.83 18.87 -3.17
N ALA A 604 -1.53 19.16 -3.14
CA ALA A 604 -1.00 20.08 -2.14
C ALA A 604 -1.72 21.44 -2.27
N PRO A 605 -2.17 22.05 -1.16
CA PRO A 605 -3.05 23.21 -1.21
C PRO A 605 -2.42 24.38 -1.95
N TYR A 606 -3.14 24.87 -2.95
CA TYR A 606 -2.84 26.12 -3.65
C TYR A 606 -2.90 27.29 -2.66
N ARG A 607 -1.74 27.91 -2.37
CA ARG A 607 -1.73 29.18 -1.61
C ARG A 607 -2.22 30.30 -2.53
N MET A 608 -3.50 30.65 -2.40
CA MET A 608 -4.09 31.83 -3.05
C MET A 608 -3.46 33.16 -2.60
N ASP A 609 -2.63 33.16 -1.56
CA ASP A 609 -1.93 34.36 -1.08
C ASP A 609 -0.78 34.82 -2.01
N ALA A 610 -0.43 34.02 -3.03
CA ALA A 610 0.42 34.48 -4.11
C ALA A 610 -0.41 35.42 -5.03
N ALA A 611 0.15 36.60 -5.33
CA ALA A 611 -0.40 37.56 -6.30
C ALA A 611 -0.91 36.87 -7.58
N GLU A 612 -1.82 37.53 -8.31
CA GLU A 612 -2.46 37.00 -9.53
C GLU A 612 -1.52 36.09 -10.31
N PRO A 613 -1.91 34.83 -10.60
CA PRO A 613 -1.03 33.89 -11.27
C PRO A 613 -0.54 34.54 -12.57
N GLY A 614 0.79 34.59 -12.72
CA GLY A 614 1.45 35.09 -13.92
C GLY A 614 0.94 34.40 -15.19
N PRO A 615 1.39 34.83 -16.38
CA PRO A 615 0.96 34.22 -17.63
C PRO A 615 1.15 32.69 -17.60
N LEU A 616 0.16 31.95 -18.13
CA LEU A 616 0.26 30.50 -18.25
C LEU A 616 1.49 30.15 -19.08
N MET A 617 2.32 29.24 -18.57
CA MET A 617 3.52 28.80 -19.27
C MET A 617 3.12 27.84 -20.41
N ALA A 618 3.82 27.95 -21.52
CA ALA A 618 3.78 26.99 -22.62
C ALA A 618 5.21 26.61 -22.96
N PHE A 619 5.40 25.41 -23.49
CA PHE A 619 6.66 25.05 -24.10
C PHE A 619 6.81 25.88 -25.39
N GLU A 620 7.88 26.67 -25.49
CA GLU A 620 7.99 27.72 -26.53
C GLU A 620 8.15 27.15 -27.95
N GLU A 621 8.76 25.97 -28.06
CA GLU A 621 9.00 25.28 -29.34
C GLU A 621 8.05 24.09 -29.54
N ALA A 622 8.15 23.42 -30.70
CA ALA A 622 7.36 22.24 -30.97
C ALA A 622 7.69 21.11 -29.98
N PRO A 623 6.68 20.42 -29.41
CA PRO A 623 6.88 19.23 -28.59
C PRO A 623 7.72 18.15 -29.31
N PRO A 624 8.33 17.21 -28.57
CA PRO A 624 8.99 16.05 -29.16
C PRO A 624 8.06 15.33 -30.14
N ALA A 625 8.52 15.16 -31.39
CA ALA A 625 7.78 14.43 -32.40
C ALA A 625 7.98 12.92 -32.19
N TYR A 626 6.91 12.20 -31.88
CA TYR A 626 6.94 10.75 -31.78
C TYR A 626 6.70 10.09 -33.13
N SER A 627 7.47 9.05 -33.42
CA SER A 627 7.36 8.20 -34.61
C SER A 627 7.26 6.74 -34.18
N PRO A 628 6.76 5.83 -35.04
CA PRO A 628 6.84 4.39 -34.78
C PRO A 628 8.25 3.82 -35.02
N GLN A 629 9.21 4.64 -35.47
CA GLN A 629 10.58 4.27 -35.80
C GLN A 629 11.54 5.10 -34.95
N TRP A 630 12.23 4.46 -34.02
CA TRP A 630 13.05 5.11 -33.01
C TRP A 630 14.53 4.90 -33.27
N SER A 631 15.30 5.98 -33.13
CA SER A 631 16.75 5.93 -32.97
C SER A 631 17.09 6.24 -31.52
N ILE A 632 17.82 5.33 -30.87
CA ILE A 632 18.17 5.44 -29.45
C ILE A 632 19.69 5.39 -29.28
N GLY A 633 20.24 6.41 -28.63
CA GLY A 633 21.66 6.48 -28.26
C GLY A 633 22.00 5.56 -27.08
N VAL A 634 23.07 4.79 -27.21
CA VAL A 634 23.55 3.83 -26.19
C VAL A 634 25.05 3.91 -26.02
N LEU A 635 25.53 3.64 -24.81
CA LEU A 635 26.94 3.37 -24.53
C LEU A 635 27.22 1.87 -24.71
N TYR A 636 28.33 1.54 -25.35
CA TYR A 636 28.76 0.16 -25.57
C TYR A 636 29.42 -0.41 -24.30
N GLY A 637 29.01 -1.61 -23.90
CA GLY A 637 29.37 -2.24 -22.62
C GLY A 637 28.16 -2.53 -21.72
N PRO A 638 28.33 -3.30 -20.63
CA PRO A 638 29.61 -3.83 -20.13
C PRO A 638 30.07 -5.12 -20.83
N HIS A 639 29.16 -5.90 -21.41
CA HIS A 639 29.42 -7.27 -21.86
C HIS A 639 29.50 -7.41 -23.39
N GLY A 640 29.96 -6.36 -24.10
CA GLY A 640 30.02 -6.37 -25.57
C GLY A 640 31.20 -7.14 -26.18
N GLU A 641 32.24 -7.43 -25.38
CA GLU A 641 33.50 -7.99 -25.88
C GLU A 641 33.39 -9.46 -26.38
N PRO A 642 34.39 -9.94 -27.16
CA PRO A 642 34.48 -11.32 -27.67
C PRO A 642 34.45 -12.45 -26.63
N GLU A 643 34.46 -12.13 -25.35
CA GLU A 643 34.25 -13.11 -24.28
C GLU A 643 32.78 -13.62 -24.23
N PHE A 644 31.82 -12.83 -24.74
CA PHE A 644 30.39 -13.14 -24.73
C PHE A 644 29.77 -13.14 -26.12
N PHE A 645 30.02 -12.12 -26.93
CA PHE A 645 29.41 -11.93 -28.26
C PHE A 645 30.48 -11.98 -29.34
N THR A 646 30.17 -12.57 -30.49
CA THR A 646 31.07 -12.48 -31.64
C THR A 646 31.06 -11.03 -32.18
N PRO A 647 32.11 -10.60 -32.91
CA PRO A 647 32.07 -9.29 -33.59
C PRO A 647 30.87 -9.13 -34.53
N ALA A 648 30.43 -10.22 -35.16
CA ALA A 648 29.24 -10.23 -36.03
C ALA A 648 27.93 -10.06 -35.23
N ASP A 649 27.83 -10.63 -34.03
CA ASP A 649 26.68 -10.41 -33.13
C ASP A 649 26.56 -8.94 -32.73
N ILE A 650 27.70 -8.31 -32.45
CA ILE A 650 27.77 -6.89 -32.13
C ILE A 650 27.40 -6.02 -33.35
N GLU A 651 27.89 -6.33 -34.54
CA GLU A 651 27.46 -5.64 -35.76
C GLU A 651 25.95 -5.82 -36.02
N MET A 652 25.43 -7.04 -35.81
CA MET A 652 24.01 -7.35 -35.89
C MET A 652 23.20 -6.49 -34.93
N LEU A 653 23.62 -6.33 -33.68
CA LEU A 653 22.92 -5.51 -32.68
C LEU A 653 22.66 -4.08 -33.17
N PHE A 654 23.67 -3.44 -33.74
CA PHE A 654 23.61 -2.02 -34.15
C PHE A 654 23.05 -1.81 -35.56
N SER A 655 23.18 -2.80 -36.46
CA SER A 655 22.64 -2.72 -37.83
C SER A 655 21.16 -3.15 -37.92
N THR A 656 20.68 -3.92 -36.94
CA THR A 656 19.31 -4.42 -36.89
C THR A 656 18.32 -3.32 -36.51
N GLU A 657 17.16 -3.35 -37.18
CA GLU A 657 15.96 -2.66 -36.75
C GLU A 657 15.09 -3.61 -35.92
N TRP A 658 15.16 -3.45 -34.60
CA TRP A 658 14.51 -4.32 -33.62
C TRP A 658 13.03 -3.97 -33.49
N ARG A 659 12.15 -4.97 -33.39
CA ARG A 659 10.71 -4.73 -33.23
C ARG A 659 10.29 -4.86 -31.77
N VAL A 660 9.50 -3.93 -31.26
CA VAL A 660 8.98 -3.96 -29.88
C VAL A 660 7.90 -5.03 -29.74
N HIS A 661 8.06 -5.92 -28.78
CA HIS A 661 7.14 -7.00 -28.46
C HIS A 661 5.98 -6.53 -27.56
N HIS A 662 4.83 -7.21 -27.63
CA HIS A 662 3.63 -6.87 -26.84
C HIS A 662 3.73 -7.19 -25.34
N GLN A 663 4.68 -8.06 -24.94
CA GLN A 663 5.00 -8.32 -23.52
C GLN A 663 6.02 -7.31 -22.98
N SER A 664 5.69 -6.03 -23.07
CA SER A 664 6.50 -4.91 -22.61
C SER A 664 5.74 -4.10 -21.57
N ASP A 665 6.40 -3.71 -20.49
CA ASP A 665 5.81 -2.97 -19.37
C ASP A 665 6.89 -2.10 -18.68
N ARG A 666 6.64 -1.62 -17.45
CA ARG A 666 7.59 -0.80 -16.70
C ARG A 666 8.85 -1.55 -16.23
N THR A 667 8.82 -2.89 -16.15
CA THR A 667 10.02 -3.70 -15.86
C THR A 667 10.98 -3.71 -17.04
N GLY A 668 10.45 -3.56 -18.26
CA GLY A 668 11.24 -3.35 -19.46
C GLY A 668 10.49 -3.60 -20.77
N VAL A 669 11.12 -3.17 -21.85
CA VAL A 669 10.59 -3.25 -23.23
C VAL A 669 11.28 -4.37 -23.99
N ARG A 670 10.54 -5.45 -24.24
CA ARG A 670 11.02 -6.66 -24.91
C ARG A 670 11.17 -6.41 -26.40
N LEU A 671 12.24 -6.92 -27.00
CA LEU A 671 12.56 -6.74 -28.41
C LEU A 671 12.60 -8.08 -29.16
N VAL A 672 12.22 -8.03 -30.44
CA VAL A 672 12.26 -9.15 -31.38
C VAL A 672 13.21 -8.80 -32.52
N GLY A 673 14.11 -9.73 -32.84
CA GLY A 673 15.10 -9.58 -33.90
C GLY A 673 15.91 -10.87 -34.11
N PRO A 674 17.06 -10.79 -34.81
CA PRO A 674 17.94 -11.91 -35.04
C PRO A 674 18.51 -12.45 -33.72
N LYS A 675 18.85 -13.73 -33.71
CA LYS A 675 19.49 -14.38 -32.55
C LYS A 675 21.02 -14.25 -32.64
N PRO A 676 21.72 -14.07 -31.50
CA PRO A 676 23.17 -14.14 -31.48
C PRO A 676 23.69 -15.56 -31.79
N GLU A 677 24.88 -15.65 -32.40
CA GLU A 677 25.63 -16.89 -32.57
C GLU A 677 26.43 -17.28 -31.31
N TRP A 678 26.72 -16.30 -30.45
CA TRP A 678 27.45 -16.43 -29.18
C TRP A 678 28.93 -16.80 -29.33
N ALA A 679 29.81 -16.13 -28.59
CA ALA A 679 31.25 -16.44 -28.60
C ALA A 679 31.61 -17.67 -27.74
N ARG A 680 30.68 -18.13 -26.91
CA ARG A 680 30.85 -19.26 -25.98
C ARG A 680 29.70 -20.26 -26.09
N LYS A 681 29.95 -21.49 -25.63
CA LYS A 681 28.98 -22.61 -25.76
C LYS A 681 27.96 -22.68 -24.63
N ASP A 682 28.30 -22.17 -23.45
CA ASP A 682 27.47 -22.15 -22.25
C ASP A 682 28.00 -21.10 -21.26
N GLY A 683 27.28 -20.90 -20.14
CA GLY A 683 27.66 -20.01 -19.05
C GLY A 683 28.35 -20.72 -17.88
N GLY A 684 28.79 -21.98 -18.03
CA GLY A 684 29.40 -22.75 -16.95
C GLY A 684 28.50 -22.93 -15.72
N GLU A 685 29.04 -22.69 -14.52
CA GLU A 685 28.32 -22.82 -13.23
C GLU A 685 27.16 -21.81 -13.08
N ALA A 686 27.14 -20.74 -13.89
CA ALA A 686 26.07 -19.75 -13.87
C ALA A 686 24.82 -20.18 -14.67
N GLY A 687 24.95 -21.15 -15.58
CA GLY A 687 23.82 -21.70 -16.34
C GLY A 687 24.19 -22.29 -17.69
N LEU A 688 23.25 -23.04 -18.27
CA LEU A 688 23.44 -23.76 -19.54
C LEU A 688 23.43 -22.85 -20.77
N HIS A 689 22.84 -21.66 -20.70
CA HIS A 689 22.74 -20.78 -21.86
C HIS A 689 24.00 -19.91 -21.99
N PRO A 690 24.54 -19.69 -23.22
CA PRO A 690 25.68 -18.80 -23.45
C PRO A 690 25.48 -17.34 -23.01
N SER A 691 24.26 -16.93 -22.71
CA SER A 691 24.00 -15.59 -22.15
C SER A 691 24.18 -15.54 -20.63
N ASN A 692 24.27 -16.69 -19.94
CA ASN A 692 24.30 -16.72 -18.48
C ASN A 692 25.64 -16.26 -17.90
N ILE A 693 25.58 -15.42 -16.89
CA ILE A 693 26.75 -14.96 -16.11
C ILE A 693 26.47 -15.11 -14.62
N HIS A 694 27.54 -15.15 -13.82
CA HIS A 694 27.41 -15.02 -12.38
C HIS A 694 26.74 -13.70 -12.06
N ASP A 695 25.70 -13.77 -11.23
CA ASP A 695 24.73 -12.69 -11.15
C ASP A 695 25.39 -11.37 -10.70
N ASN A 696 25.13 -10.29 -11.44
CA ASN A 696 25.66 -8.96 -11.22
C ASN A 696 24.54 -7.91 -11.29
N ALA A 697 24.87 -6.68 -10.91
CA ALA A 697 23.92 -5.57 -10.98
C ALA A 697 23.78 -5.08 -12.42
N TYR A 698 22.55 -4.75 -12.81
CA TYR A 698 22.23 -4.11 -14.06
C TYR A 698 22.08 -2.60 -13.92
N ALA A 699 22.32 -1.88 -15.01
CA ALA A 699 21.95 -0.50 -15.15
C ALA A 699 20.51 -0.38 -15.71
N ILE A 700 19.83 0.71 -15.40
CA ILE A 700 18.54 0.96 -16.00
C ILE A 700 18.76 1.42 -17.44
N GLY A 701 18.02 0.83 -18.39
CA GLY A 701 18.26 1.00 -19.81
C GLY A 701 19.25 0.00 -20.40
N SER A 702 19.76 -0.97 -19.63
CA SER A 702 20.56 -2.07 -20.19
C SER A 702 19.77 -2.83 -21.25
N ILE A 703 20.45 -3.19 -22.34
CA ILE A 703 19.96 -4.15 -23.33
C ILE A 703 20.28 -5.55 -22.81
N ASP A 704 19.40 -6.14 -22.01
CA ASP A 704 19.64 -7.42 -21.33
C ASP A 704 19.21 -8.62 -22.20
N PHE A 705 20.13 -9.56 -22.47
CA PHE A 705 19.87 -10.77 -23.26
C PHE A 705 19.44 -11.95 -22.37
N THR A 706 18.14 -11.98 -22.03
CA THR A 706 17.52 -13.09 -21.28
C THR A 706 17.33 -14.33 -22.17
N GLY A 707 18.43 -15.01 -22.47
CA GLY A 707 18.49 -16.04 -23.51
C GLY A 707 18.85 -15.40 -24.84
N ASP A 708 18.14 -15.77 -25.91
CA ASP A 708 18.39 -15.23 -27.26
C ASP A 708 17.63 -13.92 -27.57
N MET A 709 16.77 -13.46 -26.66
CA MET A 709 15.90 -12.30 -26.91
C MET A 709 16.22 -11.15 -25.95
N PRO A 710 16.54 -9.94 -26.47
CA PRO A 710 16.86 -8.80 -25.63
C PRO A 710 15.63 -8.11 -25.01
N ILE A 711 15.84 -7.43 -23.90
CA ILE A 711 14.90 -6.49 -23.26
C ILE A 711 15.64 -5.22 -22.83
N LEU A 712 15.02 -4.07 -23.07
CA LEU A 712 15.45 -2.80 -22.50
C LEU A 712 14.93 -2.69 -21.07
N LEU A 713 15.81 -2.74 -20.07
CA LEU A 713 15.38 -2.69 -18.68
C LEU A 713 14.77 -1.32 -18.34
N GLY A 714 13.54 -1.35 -17.81
CA GLY A 714 12.80 -0.16 -17.42
C GLY A 714 13.08 0.27 -15.98
N PRO A 715 12.45 1.38 -15.52
CA PRO A 715 12.64 1.89 -14.16
C PRO A 715 12.14 0.97 -13.05
N ASP A 716 11.25 0.01 -13.35
CA ASP A 716 10.80 -1.04 -12.43
C ASP A 716 11.53 -2.38 -12.71
N GLY A 717 12.61 -2.34 -13.48
CA GLY A 717 13.41 -3.50 -13.87
C GLY A 717 14.15 -4.13 -12.69
N PRO A 718 14.64 -5.37 -12.87
CA PRO A 718 15.39 -6.09 -11.85
C PRO A 718 16.75 -5.42 -11.60
N SER A 719 17.24 -5.48 -10.36
CA SER A 719 18.57 -4.96 -10.04
C SER A 719 19.66 -5.97 -10.32
N LEU A 720 19.60 -7.14 -9.68
CA LEU A 720 20.59 -8.19 -9.79
C LEU A 720 20.05 -9.27 -10.73
N GLY A 721 20.86 -9.69 -11.69
CA GLY A 721 20.52 -10.80 -12.59
C GLY A 721 21.73 -11.46 -13.23
N GLY A 722 21.47 -12.56 -13.94
CA GLY A 722 22.49 -13.49 -14.42
C GLY A 722 22.56 -13.62 -15.94
N PHE A 723 22.47 -12.52 -16.66
CA PHE A 723 22.49 -12.43 -18.12
C PHE A 723 23.38 -11.27 -18.60
N VAL A 724 23.96 -11.40 -19.80
CA VAL A 724 24.84 -10.38 -20.40
C VAL A 724 24.09 -9.20 -21.01
N CYS A 725 24.76 -8.05 -21.02
CA CYS A 725 24.28 -6.76 -21.50
C CYS A 725 25.35 -6.10 -22.38
N PRO A 726 25.23 -6.07 -23.73
CA PRO A 726 26.27 -5.52 -24.60
C PRO A 726 26.25 -3.99 -24.72
N ALA A 727 25.16 -3.32 -24.33
CA ALA A 727 25.04 -1.86 -24.35
C ALA A 727 23.98 -1.38 -23.34
N VAL A 728 24.03 -0.09 -23.00
CA VAL A 728 23.09 0.58 -22.08
C VAL A 728 22.62 1.91 -22.68
N VAL A 729 21.31 2.16 -22.67
CA VAL A 729 20.74 3.44 -23.14
C VAL A 729 21.21 4.59 -22.25
N VAL A 730 21.67 5.68 -22.86
CA VAL A 730 22.22 6.83 -22.13
C VAL A 730 21.10 7.63 -21.44
N GLU A 731 21.40 8.29 -20.31
CA GLU A 731 20.39 9.00 -19.51
C GLU A 731 19.51 9.96 -20.33
N ALA A 732 20.15 10.77 -21.19
CA ALA A 732 19.47 11.74 -22.05
C ALA A 732 18.49 11.12 -23.07
N GLU A 733 18.59 9.82 -23.33
CA GLU A 733 17.81 9.07 -24.32
C GLU A 733 16.81 8.10 -23.67
N ARG A 734 16.95 7.80 -22.37
CA ARG A 734 16.12 6.84 -21.63
C ARG A 734 14.63 7.14 -21.73
N TRP A 735 14.26 8.42 -21.85
CA TRP A 735 12.86 8.83 -21.98
C TRP A 735 12.15 8.19 -23.19
N LYS A 736 12.90 7.88 -24.27
CA LYS A 736 12.36 7.21 -25.46
C LYS A 736 11.81 5.82 -25.13
N ILE A 737 12.43 5.10 -24.20
CA ILE A 737 11.97 3.79 -23.74
C ILE A 737 10.53 3.88 -23.19
N GLY A 738 10.21 4.97 -22.49
CA GLY A 738 8.86 5.23 -21.96
C GLY A 738 7.79 5.50 -23.01
N GLN A 739 8.17 5.82 -24.25
CA GLN A 739 7.25 6.08 -25.36
C GLN A 739 7.16 4.91 -26.37
N LEU A 740 8.01 3.89 -26.24
CA LEU A 740 7.93 2.68 -27.06
C LEU A 740 6.59 1.96 -26.84
N LYS A 741 5.95 1.55 -27.94
CA LYS A 741 4.77 0.69 -27.92
C LYS A 741 4.97 -0.56 -28.79
N ALA A 742 4.15 -1.58 -28.54
CA ALA A 742 4.17 -2.82 -29.31
C ALA A 742 4.05 -2.58 -30.81
N GLY A 743 4.99 -3.15 -31.57
CA GLY A 743 5.06 -3.00 -33.02
C GLY A 743 5.95 -1.86 -33.52
N ASP A 744 6.36 -0.91 -32.67
CA ASP A 744 7.38 0.08 -33.01
C ASP A 744 8.71 -0.61 -33.38
N THR A 745 9.55 0.09 -34.12
CA THR A 745 10.91 -0.34 -34.42
C THR A 745 11.95 0.54 -33.77
N VAL A 746 13.09 -0.04 -33.40
CA VAL A 746 14.18 0.60 -32.67
C VAL A 746 15.50 0.27 -33.34
N ARG A 747 16.32 1.30 -33.61
CA ARG A 747 17.72 1.16 -34.01
C ARG A 747 18.62 1.82 -32.97
N PHE A 748 19.67 1.12 -32.58
CA PHE A 748 20.64 1.60 -31.59
C PHE A 748 21.81 2.32 -32.26
N HIS A 749 22.22 3.43 -31.67
CA HIS A 749 23.36 4.24 -32.13
C HIS A 749 24.38 4.34 -31.01
N ARG A 750 25.63 4.04 -31.32
CA ARG A 750 26.72 4.14 -30.34
C ARG A 750 27.04 5.59 -30.05
N LEU A 751 27.25 5.89 -28.77
CA LEU A 751 27.70 7.18 -28.29
C LEU A 751 28.96 7.02 -27.44
N THR A 752 29.77 8.07 -27.38
CA THR A 752 30.87 8.20 -26.40
C THR A 752 30.35 8.81 -25.10
N GLN A 753 31.12 8.68 -24.02
CA GLN A 753 30.76 9.29 -22.73
C GLN A 753 30.56 10.81 -22.84
N GLY A 754 31.48 11.50 -23.53
CA GLY A 754 31.39 12.94 -23.71
C GLY A 754 30.18 13.37 -24.56
N GLN A 755 29.78 12.56 -25.56
CA GLN A 755 28.55 12.81 -26.31
C GLN A 755 27.31 12.67 -25.43
N ALA A 756 27.26 11.65 -24.57
CA ALA A 756 26.17 11.46 -23.62
C ALA A 756 26.04 12.64 -22.64
N GLU A 757 27.16 13.12 -22.08
CA GLU A 757 27.21 14.27 -21.17
C GLU A 757 26.72 15.57 -21.85
N VAL A 758 27.11 15.82 -23.10
CA VAL A 758 26.64 16.99 -23.86
C VAL A 758 25.13 16.92 -24.12
N LEU A 759 24.62 15.74 -24.51
CA LEU A 759 23.18 15.54 -24.71
C LEU A 759 22.40 15.76 -23.42
N GLU A 760 22.92 15.26 -22.29
CA GLU A 760 22.30 15.47 -20.98
C GLU A 760 22.22 16.96 -20.63
N ASP A 761 23.32 17.72 -20.74
CA ASP A 761 23.32 19.16 -20.43
C ASP A 761 22.36 19.96 -21.33
N GLN A 762 22.20 19.56 -22.59
CA GLN A 762 21.22 20.15 -23.50
C GLN A 762 19.79 19.87 -23.04
N ILE A 763 19.48 18.62 -22.68
CA ILE A 763 18.16 18.24 -22.14
C ILE A 763 17.86 18.99 -20.84
N GLU A 764 18.82 19.06 -19.92
CA GLU A 764 18.68 19.76 -18.64
C GLU A 764 18.44 21.26 -18.82
N THR A 765 19.15 21.88 -19.77
CA THR A 765 18.93 23.28 -20.12
C THR A 765 17.52 23.49 -20.68
N MET A 766 17.08 22.64 -21.61
CA MET A 766 15.73 22.71 -22.21
C MET A 766 14.61 22.56 -21.16
N ILE A 767 14.77 21.64 -20.20
CA ILE A 767 13.81 21.49 -19.09
C ILE A 767 13.79 22.75 -18.21
N ALA A 768 14.96 23.32 -17.91
CA ALA A 768 15.08 24.50 -17.05
C ALA A 768 14.46 25.76 -17.68
N THR A 769 14.67 25.96 -18.99
CA THR A 769 14.22 27.13 -19.75
C THR A 769 12.84 26.98 -20.36
N LEU A 770 12.31 25.75 -20.46
CA LEU A 770 11.07 25.42 -21.22
C LEU A 770 11.15 25.83 -22.71
N SER A 771 12.36 25.85 -23.26
CA SER A 771 12.65 26.28 -24.62
C SER A 771 13.79 25.46 -25.24
N GLY A 772 13.87 25.44 -26.57
CA GLY A 772 14.79 24.60 -27.33
C GLY A 772 14.14 23.32 -27.87
N SER A 773 14.89 22.62 -28.71
CA SER A 773 14.46 21.40 -29.39
C SER A 773 15.21 20.18 -28.86
N ILE A 774 14.63 19.00 -29.10
CA ILE A 774 15.25 17.73 -28.75
C ILE A 774 16.58 17.61 -29.50
N PRO A 775 17.71 17.41 -28.80
CA PRO A 775 19.00 17.35 -29.44
C PRO A 775 19.07 16.16 -30.39
N ALA A 776 19.65 16.38 -31.57
CA ALA A 776 19.87 15.33 -32.54
C ALA A 776 20.92 14.34 -32.03
N LEU A 777 20.74 13.06 -32.33
CA LEU A 777 21.77 12.06 -32.05
C LEU A 777 23.04 12.37 -32.87
N PRO A 778 24.20 12.53 -32.23
CA PRO A 778 25.44 12.75 -32.94
C PRO A 778 25.88 11.46 -33.64
N GLU A 779 26.62 11.59 -34.74
CA GLU A 779 27.30 10.43 -35.34
C GLU A 779 28.42 9.94 -34.41
N ALA A 780 28.56 8.62 -34.28
CA ALA A 780 29.63 8.02 -33.52
C ALA A 780 30.97 8.32 -34.20
N THR A 781 31.81 9.14 -33.59
CA THR A 781 33.12 9.52 -34.16
C THR A 781 34.24 8.56 -33.75
N VAL A 782 34.08 7.84 -32.64
CA VAL A 782 35.03 6.86 -32.09
C VAL A 782 34.26 5.73 -31.39
N ASN A 783 34.71 4.48 -31.54
CA ASN A 783 34.20 3.35 -30.75
C ASN A 783 35.00 3.22 -29.44
N GLU A 784 34.38 3.50 -28.29
CA GLU A 784 34.95 3.16 -26.99
C GLU A 784 34.92 1.63 -26.75
N PRO A 785 35.93 1.03 -26.11
CA PRO A 785 35.92 -0.39 -25.76
C PRO A 785 34.97 -0.69 -24.59
N ALA A 786 34.46 -1.92 -24.49
CA ALA A 786 33.62 -2.33 -23.36
C ALA A 786 34.45 -2.69 -22.10
N ILE A 787 35.79 -2.72 -22.20
CA ILE A 787 36.73 -2.73 -21.07
C ILE A 787 37.52 -1.43 -21.13
N LEU A 788 37.29 -0.51 -20.17
CA LEU A 788 37.97 0.78 -20.09
C LEU A 788 39.40 0.62 -19.56
N ARG A 789 39.55 -0.19 -18.51
CA ARG A 789 40.84 -0.48 -17.87
C ARG A 789 40.87 -1.93 -17.38
N SER A 790 42.06 -2.51 -17.33
CA SER A 790 42.30 -3.82 -16.74
C SER A 790 43.55 -3.75 -15.87
N THR A 791 43.41 -4.13 -14.60
CA THR A 791 44.51 -4.15 -13.63
C THR A 791 44.67 -5.56 -13.08
N THR A 792 45.85 -5.87 -12.56
CA THR A 792 46.09 -7.12 -11.82
C THR A 792 46.80 -6.76 -10.53
N ASN A 793 46.05 -6.83 -9.44
CA ASN A 793 46.53 -6.52 -8.11
C ASN A 793 46.60 -7.81 -7.30
N ARG A 794 47.79 -8.15 -6.82
CA ARG A 794 48.04 -9.32 -5.96
C ARG A 794 47.47 -10.62 -6.54
N GLY A 795 47.67 -10.82 -7.84
CA GLY A 795 47.22 -12.03 -8.56
C GLY A 795 45.74 -12.10 -8.91
N THR A 796 44.93 -11.09 -8.56
CA THR A 796 43.52 -10.99 -8.98
C THR A 796 43.39 -9.94 -10.07
N GLN A 797 42.90 -10.34 -11.24
CA GLN A 797 42.58 -9.41 -12.33
C GLN A 797 41.28 -8.66 -12.01
N ALA A 798 41.23 -7.36 -12.31
CA ALA A 798 40.02 -6.55 -12.25
C ALA A 798 39.80 -5.88 -13.61
N ASN A 799 38.60 -6.02 -14.18
CA ASN A 799 38.18 -5.34 -15.40
C ASN A 799 37.17 -4.24 -15.03
N TYR A 800 37.44 -3.01 -15.48
CA TYR A 800 36.58 -1.85 -15.27
C TYR A 800 35.84 -1.56 -16.57
N ARG A 801 34.51 -1.65 -16.52
CA ARG A 801 33.64 -1.60 -17.69
C ARG A 801 32.66 -0.44 -17.58
N PRO A 802 32.30 0.21 -18.71
CA PRO A 802 31.19 1.13 -18.71
C PRO A 802 29.88 0.32 -18.60
N ASP A 803 28.95 0.78 -17.78
CA ASP A 803 27.63 0.17 -17.64
C ASP A 803 26.55 1.23 -17.88
N GLY A 804 26.71 1.96 -19.00
CA GLY A 804 26.01 3.21 -19.28
C GLY A 804 26.82 4.44 -18.85
N ASP A 805 26.24 5.63 -19.04
CA ASP A 805 26.88 6.93 -18.76
C ASP A 805 26.83 7.33 -17.28
N LYS A 806 26.06 6.58 -16.49
CA LYS A 806 25.82 6.77 -15.05
C LYS A 806 26.32 5.63 -14.16
N TYR A 807 26.86 4.55 -14.74
CA TYR A 807 27.30 3.40 -13.97
C TYR A 807 28.66 2.88 -14.45
N LEU A 808 29.45 2.37 -13.50
CA LEU A 808 30.66 1.60 -13.77
C LEU A 808 30.54 0.22 -13.12
N LEU A 809 31.01 -0.79 -13.83
CA LEU A 809 31.06 -2.17 -13.35
C LEU A 809 32.52 -2.62 -13.19
N VAL A 810 32.88 -3.05 -11.99
CA VAL A 810 34.16 -3.70 -11.68
C VAL A 810 33.93 -5.20 -11.61
N GLU A 811 34.66 -5.99 -12.39
CA GLU A 811 34.57 -7.45 -12.39
C GLU A 811 35.90 -8.11 -12.03
N TYR A 812 35.90 -9.03 -11.06
CA TYR A 812 37.11 -9.68 -10.57
C TYR A 812 37.32 -11.12 -11.06
N GLY A 813 38.53 -11.43 -11.51
CA GLY A 813 38.98 -12.79 -11.78
C GLY A 813 38.23 -13.51 -12.92
N PRO A 814 38.41 -14.82 -13.08
CA PRO A 814 37.66 -15.61 -14.06
C PRO A 814 36.17 -15.77 -13.69
N PRO A 815 35.28 -16.13 -14.65
CA PRO A 815 33.86 -16.35 -14.40
C PRO A 815 33.63 -17.71 -13.71
N VAL A 816 33.96 -17.78 -12.42
CA VAL A 816 33.76 -18.95 -11.56
C VAL A 816 33.14 -18.54 -10.23
N LEU A 817 32.45 -19.48 -9.56
CA LEU A 817 31.96 -19.24 -8.20
C LEU A 817 33.10 -19.41 -7.18
N ASP A 818 33.82 -18.32 -6.92
CA ASP A 818 34.88 -18.25 -5.91
C ASP A 818 34.55 -17.18 -4.84
N LEU A 819 34.36 -17.64 -3.59
CA LEU A 819 34.05 -16.75 -2.47
C LEU A 819 35.18 -15.74 -2.19
N LYS A 820 36.44 -16.02 -2.57
CA LYS A 820 37.53 -15.06 -2.44
C LYS A 820 37.30 -13.82 -3.29
N LEU A 821 36.76 -13.99 -4.50
CA LEU A 821 36.40 -12.87 -5.37
C LEU A 821 35.27 -12.04 -4.74
N ARG A 822 34.25 -12.70 -4.18
CA ARG A 822 33.16 -12.00 -3.46
C ARG A 822 33.66 -11.22 -2.25
N PHE A 823 34.66 -11.75 -1.54
CA PHE A 823 35.29 -11.06 -0.42
C PHE A 823 36.08 -9.84 -0.88
N ARG A 824 36.83 -9.96 -1.99
CA ARG A 824 37.51 -8.79 -2.58
C ARG A 824 36.53 -7.69 -2.98
N VAL A 825 35.40 -8.06 -3.59
CA VAL A 825 34.28 -7.13 -3.87
C VAL A 825 33.82 -6.43 -2.59
N HIS A 826 33.66 -7.17 -1.49
CA HIS A 826 33.23 -6.59 -0.22
C HIS A 826 34.25 -5.60 0.34
N LEU A 827 35.54 -5.90 0.26
CA LEU A 827 36.58 -4.99 0.71
C LEU A 827 36.57 -3.68 -0.10
N LEU A 828 36.45 -3.78 -1.42
CA LEU A 828 36.32 -2.60 -2.28
C LEU A 828 35.05 -1.81 -1.94
N GLU A 829 33.91 -2.49 -1.77
CA GLU A 829 32.66 -1.90 -1.35
C GLU A 829 32.81 -1.13 -0.03
N THR A 830 33.36 -1.77 1.01
CA THR A 830 33.57 -1.15 2.32
C THR A 830 34.49 0.05 2.23
N ARG A 831 35.60 -0.07 1.49
CA ARG A 831 36.55 1.03 1.27
C ARG A 831 35.90 2.21 0.56
N LEU A 832 35.09 1.95 -0.46
CA LEU A 832 34.38 2.96 -1.25
C LEU A 832 33.29 3.66 -0.42
N ARG A 833 32.50 2.90 0.34
CA ARG A 833 31.50 3.45 1.27
C ARG A 833 32.14 4.32 2.36
N ALA A 834 33.30 3.92 2.87
CA ALA A 834 34.02 4.68 3.89
C ALA A 834 34.57 6.02 3.37
N GLU A 835 34.98 6.09 2.10
CA GLU A 835 35.44 7.35 1.49
C GLU A 835 34.31 8.35 1.27
N ALA A 836 33.10 7.85 1.00
CA ALA A 836 31.92 8.67 0.72
C ALA A 836 32.14 9.72 -0.40
N LEU A 837 32.73 9.30 -1.52
CA LEU A 837 32.98 10.17 -2.68
C LEU A 837 31.69 10.87 -3.12
N ARG A 838 31.75 12.20 -3.20
CA ARG A 838 30.60 13.02 -3.60
C ARG A 838 30.26 12.75 -5.06
N GLY A 839 29.01 12.32 -5.30
CA GLY A 839 28.51 11.99 -6.64
C GLY A 839 28.10 10.54 -6.79
N ILE A 840 28.54 9.64 -5.90
CA ILE A 840 28.04 8.27 -5.85
C ILE A 840 26.60 8.26 -5.31
N ILE A 841 25.73 7.50 -5.98
CA ILE A 841 24.30 7.34 -5.66
C ILE A 841 24.05 5.96 -5.04
N ASP A 842 24.43 4.88 -5.74
CA ASP A 842 24.29 3.49 -5.29
C ASP A 842 25.61 2.73 -5.46
N ILE A 843 25.85 1.79 -4.55
CA ILE A 843 26.93 0.81 -4.64
C ILE A 843 26.29 -0.57 -4.49
N THR A 844 26.37 -1.38 -5.53
CA THR A 844 25.65 -2.66 -5.61
C THR A 844 26.63 -3.81 -5.88
N PRO A 845 26.87 -4.67 -4.87
CA PRO A 845 27.72 -5.84 -5.04
C PRO A 845 26.96 -6.99 -5.74
N GLY A 846 27.58 -7.59 -6.75
CA GLY A 846 27.19 -8.87 -7.33
C GLY A 846 27.96 -10.03 -6.72
N VAL A 847 27.95 -11.19 -7.39
CA VAL A 847 28.70 -12.39 -6.96
C VAL A 847 30.22 -12.15 -7.00
N ARG A 848 30.72 -11.59 -8.10
CA ARG A 848 32.15 -11.32 -8.35
C ARG A 848 32.41 -9.93 -8.94
N SER A 849 31.44 -9.04 -8.77
CA SER A 849 31.48 -7.70 -9.33
C SER A 849 30.96 -6.65 -8.36
N LEU A 850 31.31 -5.40 -8.61
CA LEU A 850 30.79 -4.23 -7.91
C LEU A 850 30.33 -3.21 -8.95
N GLN A 851 29.05 -2.83 -8.91
CA GLN A 851 28.54 -1.72 -9.71
C GLN A 851 28.48 -0.46 -8.86
N VAL A 852 28.91 0.66 -9.45
CA VAL A 852 28.85 1.99 -8.85
C VAL A 852 27.97 2.88 -9.73
N HIS A 853 26.81 3.27 -9.22
CA HIS A 853 25.92 4.26 -9.82
C HIS A 853 26.34 5.66 -9.36
N TYR A 854 26.56 6.58 -10.28
CA TYR A 854 27.07 7.92 -9.97
C TYR A 854 26.44 9.00 -10.86
N ASP A 855 26.43 10.23 -10.34
CA ASP A 855 26.09 11.43 -11.07
C ASP A 855 27.34 11.96 -11.80
N ASN A 856 27.45 11.69 -13.11
CA ASN A 856 28.56 12.12 -13.97
C ASN A 856 28.77 13.64 -14.02
N ARG A 857 27.76 14.45 -13.66
CA ARG A 857 27.84 15.92 -13.58
C ARG A 857 28.52 16.40 -12.30
N ARG A 858 28.66 15.51 -11.31
CA ARG A 858 29.31 15.76 -10.01
C ARG A 858 30.62 15.01 -9.82
N LEU A 859 30.76 13.84 -10.43
CA LEU A 859 31.93 12.99 -10.38
C LEU A 859 32.24 12.47 -11.77
N ARG A 860 33.38 12.86 -12.36
CA ARG A 860 33.73 12.42 -13.71
C ARG A 860 34.08 10.93 -13.69
N ARG A 861 33.77 10.23 -14.79
CA ARG A 861 34.07 8.80 -14.97
C ARG A 861 35.54 8.47 -14.68
N ASP A 862 36.46 9.26 -15.21
CA ASP A 862 37.89 9.02 -15.06
C ASP A 862 38.37 9.21 -13.61
N ASP A 863 37.82 10.18 -12.89
CA ASP A 863 38.15 10.39 -11.47
C ASP A 863 37.65 9.20 -10.62
N LEU A 864 36.48 8.64 -10.94
CA LEU A 864 35.96 7.44 -10.29
C LEU A 864 36.80 6.20 -10.63
N LEU A 865 37.23 6.03 -11.89
CA LEU A 865 38.14 4.95 -12.29
C LEU A 865 39.46 5.02 -11.52
N ASP A 866 40.08 6.20 -11.46
CA ASP A 866 41.33 6.44 -10.73
C ASP A 866 41.18 6.07 -9.24
N ALA A 867 40.06 6.49 -8.62
CA ALA A 867 39.77 6.16 -7.24
C ALA A 867 39.58 4.64 -7.02
N LEU A 868 38.81 3.97 -7.89
CA LEU A 868 38.57 2.53 -7.76
C LEU A 868 39.86 1.70 -7.95
N GLU A 869 40.74 2.10 -8.86
CA GLU A 869 42.05 1.46 -9.06
C GLU A 869 42.96 1.66 -7.85
N ALA A 870 43.04 2.88 -7.33
CA ALA A 870 43.81 3.19 -6.13
C ALA A 870 43.33 2.38 -4.93
N PHE A 871 42.02 2.36 -4.70
CA PHE A 871 41.42 1.59 -3.60
C PHE A 871 41.65 0.10 -3.75
N ASP A 872 41.53 -0.46 -4.96
CA ASP A 872 41.77 -1.88 -5.22
C ASP A 872 43.24 -2.29 -4.96
N ALA A 873 44.20 -1.42 -5.31
CA ALA A 873 45.62 -1.66 -5.08
C ALA A 873 45.99 -1.68 -3.57
N GLU A 874 45.29 -0.89 -2.77
CA GLU A 874 45.46 -0.81 -1.32
C GLU A 874 44.88 -2.03 -0.56
N LEU A 875 43.94 -2.76 -1.17
CA LEU A 875 43.24 -3.87 -0.50
C LEU A 875 44.20 -4.96 -0.01
N PRO A 876 44.00 -5.52 1.20
CA PRO A 876 44.88 -6.55 1.75
C PRO A 876 44.87 -7.86 0.93
N GLU A 877 45.93 -8.65 1.09
CA GLU A 877 46.18 -9.88 0.31
C GLU A 877 45.57 -11.14 0.93
N ARG A 878 45.35 -11.15 2.26
CA ARG A 878 45.13 -12.38 3.04
C ARG A 878 43.68 -12.65 3.45
N SER A 879 43.42 -13.95 3.60
CA SER A 879 42.22 -14.64 4.11
C SER A 879 41.89 -14.44 5.59
N GLU A 880 42.57 -13.54 6.32
CA GLU A 880 42.23 -13.20 7.72
C GLU A 880 40.98 -12.31 7.86
N ILE A 881 40.27 -12.08 6.75
CA ILE A 881 39.04 -11.29 6.73
C ILE A 881 37.92 -12.13 7.33
N ALA A 882 37.50 -11.72 8.52
CA ALA A 882 36.26 -12.16 9.13
C ALA A 882 35.19 -11.09 8.89
N VAL A 883 34.07 -11.47 8.30
CA VAL A 883 32.89 -10.59 8.15
C VAL A 883 31.82 -11.00 9.15
N PRO A 884 31.06 -10.05 9.73
CA PRO A 884 29.86 -10.38 10.48
C PRO A 884 28.93 -11.25 9.61
N SER A 885 28.51 -12.39 10.14
CA SER A 885 27.69 -13.36 9.42
C SER A 885 26.69 -13.96 10.40
N ARG A 886 25.41 -13.63 10.23
CA ARG A 886 24.35 -14.17 11.08
C ARG A 886 23.89 -15.50 10.51
N THR A 887 23.62 -16.48 11.35
CA THR A 887 22.89 -17.68 10.91
C THR A 887 21.40 -17.47 11.11
N VAL A 888 20.63 -17.45 10.03
CA VAL A 888 19.18 -17.20 10.03
C VAL A 888 18.46 -18.53 9.75
N TYR A 889 17.70 -19.00 10.73
CA TYR A 889 16.96 -20.27 10.62
C TYR A 889 15.54 -20.02 10.12
N LEU A 890 15.26 -20.40 8.89
CA LEU A 890 13.96 -20.18 8.25
C LEU A 890 13.15 -21.48 8.15
N PRO A 891 11.83 -21.45 8.44
CA PRO A 891 10.96 -22.58 8.17
C PRO A 891 10.81 -22.79 6.66
N LEU A 892 10.84 -24.04 6.20
CA LEU A 892 10.61 -24.38 4.79
C LEU A 892 9.53 -25.46 4.68
N SER A 893 8.44 -25.12 3.99
CA SER A 893 7.47 -26.10 3.51
C SER A 893 8.03 -26.74 2.24
N TRP A 894 8.44 -28.00 2.34
CA TRP A 894 9.01 -28.78 1.24
C TRP A 894 7.94 -29.14 0.20
N ASP A 895 8.22 -28.93 -1.08
CA ASP A 895 7.28 -29.20 -2.19
C ASP A 895 5.89 -28.56 -1.95
N ASP A 896 5.91 -27.29 -1.53
CA ASP A 896 4.73 -26.56 -1.06
C ASP A 896 3.63 -26.45 -2.15
N PRO A 897 2.32 -26.54 -1.79
CA PRO A 897 1.22 -26.46 -2.75
C PRO A 897 1.24 -25.23 -3.67
N ALA A 898 1.71 -24.07 -3.18
CA ALA A 898 1.81 -22.87 -4.01
C ALA A 898 2.88 -23.01 -5.11
N THR A 899 3.99 -23.72 -4.81
CA THR A 899 5.03 -23.99 -5.80
C THR A 899 4.60 -25.02 -6.85
N GLN A 900 3.80 -26.01 -6.45
CA GLN A 900 3.17 -26.96 -7.38
C GLN A 900 2.19 -26.26 -8.31
N LEU A 901 1.43 -25.28 -7.80
CA LEU A 901 0.56 -24.44 -8.61
C LEU A 901 1.36 -23.65 -9.66
N ALA A 902 2.53 -23.11 -9.30
CA ALA A 902 3.39 -22.39 -10.24
C ALA A 902 3.89 -23.30 -11.38
N GLN A 903 4.34 -24.52 -11.03
CA GLN A 903 4.75 -25.53 -12.01
C GLN A 903 3.58 -25.94 -12.93
N SER A 904 2.39 -26.13 -12.35
CA SER A 904 1.17 -26.46 -13.10
C SER A 904 0.78 -25.36 -14.08
N LYS A 905 0.77 -24.10 -13.64
CA LYS A 905 0.52 -22.94 -14.52
C LYS A 905 1.52 -22.88 -15.66
N TYR A 906 2.81 -23.07 -15.38
CA TYR A 906 3.86 -23.06 -16.41
C TYR A 906 3.64 -24.13 -17.48
N MET A 907 3.32 -25.36 -17.07
CA MET A 907 3.04 -26.44 -18.03
C MET A 907 1.79 -26.15 -18.89
N GLN A 908 0.76 -25.53 -18.29
CA GLN A 908 -0.48 -25.23 -19.00
C GLN A 908 -0.33 -24.09 -20.01
N SER A 909 0.42 -23.03 -19.68
CA SER A 909 0.44 -21.80 -20.47
C SER A 909 1.75 -21.48 -21.18
N VAL A 910 2.86 -22.14 -20.82
CA VAL A 910 4.19 -21.80 -21.33
C VAL A 910 4.85 -22.97 -22.04
N ARG A 911 5.21 -24.04 -21.31
CA ARG A 911 6.00 -25.13 -21.86
C ARG A 911 5.85 -26.44 -21.08
N PRO A 912 4.94 -27.35 -21.48
CA PRO A 912 4.75 -28.64 -20.81
C PRO A 912 5.85 -29.68 -21.08
N ASP A 913 6.59 -29.54 -22.17
CA ASP A 913 7.59 -30.51 -22.67
C ASP A 913 9.03 -30.23 -22.17
N ALA A 914 9.20 -29.31 -21.22
CA ALA A 914 10.51 -28.98 -20.69
C ALA A 914 11.08 -30.12 -19.82
N PRO A 915 12.42 -30.32 -19.77
CA PRO A 915 13.02 -31.40 -18.98
C PRO A 915 12.78 -31.30 -17.47
N TRP A 916 12.59 -30.09 -16.96
CA TRP A 916 12.25 -29.86 -15.55
C TRP A 916 10.77 -30.11 -15.25
N CYS A 917 9.94 -30.35 -16.26
CA CYS A 917 8.54 -30.71 -16.08
C CYS A 917 8.36 -32.25 -16.06
N PRO A 918 7.38 -32.77 -15.30
CA PRO A 918 6.43 -32.04 -14.47
C PRO A 918 6.95 -31.65 -13.08
N ASP A 919 8.17 -32.05 -12.72
CA ASP A 919 8.67 -32.02 -11.34
C ASP A 919 10.12 -31.52 -11.25
N ASN A 920 10.26 -30.31 -10.71
CA ASN A 920 11.55 -29.65 -10.55
C ASN A 920 12.51 -30.39 -9.62
N ILE A 921 12.01 -30.98 -8.52
CA ILE A 921 12.83 -31.69 -7.53
C ILE A 921 13.39 -32.96 -8.15
N GLU A 922 12.56 -33.67 -8.94
CA GLU A 922 13.01 -34.84 -9.68
C GLU A 922 14.05 -34.47 -10.75
N PHE A 923 13.89 -33.34 -11.42
CA PHE A 923 14.91 -32.84 -12.34
C PHE A 923 16.23 -32.53 -11.63
N ILE A 924 16.19 -31.84 -10.48
CA ILE A 924 17.38 -31.56 -9.66
C ILE A 924 18.08 -32.87 -9.26
N ARG A 925 17.32 -33.90 -8.88
CA ARG A 925 17.89 -35.23 -8.57
C ARG A 925 18.63 -35.81 -9.77
N ARG A 926 17.99 -35.84 -10.95
CA ARG A 926 18.54 -36.43 -12.18
C ARG A 926 19.82 -35.73 -12.63
N ILE A 927 19.78 -34.40 -12.74
CA ILE A 927 20.91 -33.63 -13.28
C ILE A 927 22.14 -33.64 -12.35
N ASN A 928 21.95 -33.91 -11.05
CA ASN A 928 23.02 -34.02 -10.07
C ASN A 928 23.48 -35.47 -9.79
N GLY A 929 22.86 -36.48 -10.41
CA GLY A 929 23.26 -37.88 -10.23
C GLY A 929 22.93 -38.45 -8.84
N LEU A 930 21.92 -37.89 -8.18
CA LEU A 930 21.48 -38.31 -6.84
C LEU A 930 20.59 -39.56 -6.91
N GLN A 931 20.61 -40.38 -5.87
CA GLN A 931 19.94 -41.69 -5.87
C GLN A 931 18.44 -41.56 -5.62
N SER A 932 18.02 -40.60 -4.80
CA SER A 932 16.61 -40.41 -4.46
C SER A 932 16.22 -38.92 -4.33
N ARG A 933 14.91 -38.65 -4.30
CA ARG A 933 14.38 -37.32 -3.94
C ARG A 933 14.77 -36.94 -2.50
N ASP A 934 14.90 -37.92 -1.62
CA ASP A 934 15.31 -37.72 -0.23
C ASP A 934 16.75 -37.19 -0.12
N ASP A 935 17.63 -37.52 -1.08
CA ASP A 935 18.96 -36.92 -1.16
C ASP A 935 18.90 -35.41 -1.44
N VAL A 936 18.00 -34.98 -2.32
CA VAL A 936 17.76 -33.55 -2.61
C VAL A 936 17.25 -32.86 -1.35
N HIS A 937 16.24 -33.45 -0.70
CA HIS A 937 15.69 -32.95 0.56
C HIS A 937 16.79 -32.80 1.61
N ARG A 938 17.55 -33.86 1.90
CA ARG A 938 18.64 -33.84 2.87
C ARG A 938 19.66 -32.74 2.57
N ILE A 939 20.12 -32.63 1.33
CA ILE A 939 21.08 -31.59 0.93
C ILE A 939 20.52 -30.19 1.17
N VAL A 940 19.24 -29.95 0.82
CA VAL A 940 18.61 -28.63 1.01
C VAL A 940 18.49 -28.24 2.49
N PHE A 941 18.15 -29.18 3.37
CA PHE A 941 18.01 -28.91 4.80
C PHE A 941 19.34 -28.92 5.58
N ASP A 942 20.36 -29.66 5.12
CA ASP A 942 21.67 -29.72 5.77
C ASP A 942 22.58 -28.55 5.38
N ALA A 943 22.32 -27.91 4.24
CA ALA A 943 23.11 -26.81 3.71
C ALA A 943 23.09 -25.55 4.60
N SER A 944 24.23 -24.86 4.61
CA SER A 944 24.36 -23.47 5.09
C SER A 944 24.56 -22.59 3.87
N TYR A 945 23.57 -21.77 3.53
CA TYR A 945 23.57 -20.94 2.32
C TYR A 945 24.09 -19.53 2.63
N LEU A 946 25.29 -19.20 2.17
CA LEU A 946 25.86 -17.87 2.32
C LEU A 946 25.23 -16.91 1.32
N VAL A 947 24.59 -15.84 1.81
CA VAL A 947 24.02 -14.76 1.00
C VAL A 947 25.15 -13.93 0.39
N LEU A 948 25.25 -13.97 -0.94
CA LEU A 948 26.27 -13.25 -1.70
C LEU A 948 25.76 -11.86 -2.12
N GLY A 949 24.48 -11.78 -2.46
CA GLY A 949 23.82 -10.56 -2.93
C GLY A 949 22.35 -10.53 -2.53
N LEU A 950 21.73 -9.36 -2.67
CA LEU A 950 20.30 -9.15 -2.44
C LEU A 950 19.68 -8.52 -3.69
N GLY A 951 18.38 -8.75 -3.89
CA GLY A 951 17.65 -8.31 -5.07
C GLY A 951 17.65 -9.29 -6.25
N ASP A 952 17.84 -10.61 -6.02
CA ASP A 952 17.73 -11.69 -7.03
C ASP A 952 16.48 -12.60 -6.78
N VAL A 953 15.27 -12.20 -7.20
CA VAL A 953 14.95 -10.92 -7.83
C VAL A 953 13.98 -10.10 -6.98
N TYR A 954 14.31 -8.82 -6.83
CA TYR A 954 13.59 -7.78 -6.07
C TYR A 954 13.52 -7.95 -4.54
N LEU A 955 13.29 -6.83 -3.85
CA LEU A 955 12.81 -6.73 -2.46
C LEU A 955 13.53 -7.63 -1.44
N GLY A 956 14.86 -7.57 -1.41
CA GLY A 956 15.68 -8.31 -0.46
C GLY A 956 15.78 -9.82 -0.75
N ALA A 957 15.33 -10.28 -1.93
CA ALA A 957 15.52 -11.65 -2.37
C ALA A 957 17.02 -11.99 -2.42
N PRO A 958 17.50 -13.02 -1.70
CA PRO A 958 18.91 -13.37 -1.69
C PRO A 958 19.31 -14.10 -2.96
N VAL A 959 20.53 -13.85 -3.43
CA VAL A 959 21.32 -14.86 -4.16
C VAL A 959 22.30 -15.47 -3.17
N ALA A 960 22.15 -16.76 -2.90
CA ALA A 960 22.94 -17.46 -1.91
C ALA A 960 23.51 -18.77 -2.46
N THR A 961 24.61 -19.26 -1.88
CA THR A 961 25.20 -20.55 -2.28
C THR A 961 25.61 -21.37 -1.06
N PRO A 962 25.50 -22.71 -1.10
CA PRO A 962 26.02 -23.55 -0.03
C PRO A 962 27.52 -23.35 0.22
N LEU A 963 27.88 -23.22 1.50
CA LEU A 963 29.26 -23.21 1.94
C LEU A 963 29.97 -24.53 1.62
N ASP A 964 29.33 -25.67 1.91
CA ASP A 964 29.84 -26.97 1.52
C ASP A 964 29.65 -27.19 0.00
N PRO A 965 30.73 -27.31 -0.81
CA PRO A 965 30.59 -27.50 -2.24
C PRO A 965 29.85 -28.80 -2.62
N ARG A 966 29.79 -29.79 -1.73
CA ARG A 966 29.03 -31.04 -1.93
C ARG A 966 27.52 -30.83 -1.81
N HIS A 967 27.08 -29.67 -1.33
CA HIS A 967 25.67 -29.27 -1.26
C HIS A 967 25.25 -28.37 -2.43
N ARG A 968 26.17 -27.98 -3.32
CA ARG A 968 25.87 -27.15 -4.49
C ARG A 968 25.18 -27.97 -5.57
N LEU A 969 23.86 -28.06 -5.47
CA LEU A 969 23.02 -28.66 -6.49
C LEU A 969 23.02 -27.75 -7.71
N VAL A 970 23.61 -28.23 -8.82
CA VAL A 970 23.68 -27.49 -10.08
C VAL A 970 22.43 -27.77 -10.89
N THR A 971 21.78 -26.73 -11.38
CA THR A 971 20.60 -26.85 -12.24
C THR A 971 20.55 -25.74 -13.29
N THR A 972 19.61 -25.81 -14.22
CA THR A 972 19.36 -24.72 -15.17
C THR A 972 18.25 -23.81 -14.70
N LYS A 973 18.34 -22.53 -15.05
CA LYS A 973 17.18 -21.62 -15.05
C LYS A 973 16.18 -22.08 -16.13
N TYR A 974 14.89 -21.81 -15.92
CA TYR A 974 13.79 -22.09 -16.85
C TYR A 974 14.03 -21.40 -18.20
N ASN A 975 13.60 -22.03 -19.29
CA ASN A 975 13.65 -21.47 -20.64
C ASN A 975 12.36 -21.78 -21.44
N PRO A 976 11.49 -20.78 -21.70
CA PRO A 976 11.51 -19.42 -21.12
C PRO A 976 11.16 -19.45 -19.62
N ALA A 977 11.45 -18.35 -18.91
CA ALA A 977 11.13 -18.21 -17.47
C ALA A 977 9.62 -18.29 -17.19
N ARG A 978 9.25 -18.61 -15.94
CA ARG A 978 7.84 -18.57 -15.51
C ARG A 978 7.33 -17.13 -15.53
N THR A 979 6.08 -16.96 -15.92
CA THR A 979 5.35 -15.69 -15.81
C THR A 979 4.86 -15.41 -14.39
N TRP A 980 4.73 -16.45 -13.56
CA TRP A 980 4.24 -16.35 -12.19
C TRP A 980 4.97 -17.32 -11.24
N THR A 981 5.40 -16.79 -10.10
CA THR A 981 6.06 -17.48 -8.98
C THR A 981 5.48 -16.89 -7.70
N PRO A 982 5.05 -17.72 -6.73
CA PRO A 982 4.50 -17.20 -5.49
C PRO A 982 5.58 -16.53 -4.65
N GLU A 983 5.17 -15.54 -3.88
CA GLU A 983 6.02 -14.84 -2.91
C GLU A 983 6.70 -15.84 -1.95
N ASN A 984 8.00 -15.63 -1.72
CA ASN A 984 8.90 -16.43 -0.89
C ASN A 984 8.99 -17.90 -1.26
N ALA A 985 8.69 -18.25 -2.52
CA ALA A 985 9.14 -19.51 -3.06
C ALA A 985 10.67 -19.61 -2.94
N VAL A 986 11.17 -20.80 -2.65
CA VAL A 986 12.60 -21.10 -2.61
C VAL A 986 12.94 -21.85 -3.90
N GLY A 987 13.95 -21.35 -4.62
CA GLY A 987 14.38 -21.91 -5.89
C GLY A 987 15.88 -22.13 -5.97
N ILE A 988 16.29 -23.06 -6.84
CA ILE A 988 17.70 -23.32 -7.18
C ILE A 988 17.91 -23.03 -8.68
N GLY A 989 18.97 -22.31 -9.03
CA GLY A 989 19.30 -21.93 -10.40
C GLY A 989 20.81 -21.79 -10.57
N GLY A 990 21.41 -22.51 -11.52
CA GLY A 990 22.87 -22.70 -11.49
C GLY A 990 23.26 -23.41 -10.19
N ALA A 991 24.31 -22.93 -9.53
CA ALA A 991 24.72 -23.35 -8.18
C ALA A 991 24.17 -22.45 -7.04
N TYR A 992 23.13 -21.66 -7.34
CA TYR A 992 22.57 -20.65 -6.43
C TYR A 992 21.19 -21.03 -5.93
N MET A 993 20.87 -20.55 -4.73
CA MET A 993 19.55 -20.58 -4.11
C MET A 993 19.02 -19.14 -4.01
N CYS A 994 17.73 -18.97 -4.27
CA CYS A 994 17.03 -17.71 -4.03
C CYS A 994 15.75 -17.91 -3.22
N ILE A 995 15.29 -16.82 -2.61
CA ILE A 995 13.96 -16.69 -2.00
C ILE A 995 13.27 -15.52 -2.69
N TYR A 996 12.19 -15.78 -3.43
CA TYR A 996 11.50 -14.72 -4.18
C TYR A 996 10.91 -13.67 -3.22
N GLY A 997 11.35 -12.41 -3.33
CA GLY A 997 10.95 -11.34 -2.38
C GLY A 997 9.50 -10.88 -2.54
N MET A 998 8.90 -11.14 -3.70
CA MET A 998 7.53 -10.79 -4.08
C MET A 998 6.99 -11.81 -5.10
N GLU A 999 5.68 -11.79 -5.31
CA GLU A 999 5.03 -12.54 -6.39
C GLU A 999 5.39 -11.95 -7.76
N GLY A 1000 5.81 -12.78 -8.72
CA GLY A 1000 6.19 -12.30 -10.05
C GLY A 1000 6.87 -13.34 -10.94
N PRO A 1001 7.49 -12.92 -12.05
CA PRO A 1001 8.24 -13.82 -12.93
C PRO A 1001 9.42 -14.49 -12.21
N GLY A 1002 9.81 -15.69 -12.65
CA GLY A 1002 10.93 -16.41 -12.01
C GLY A 1002 11.54 -17.51 -12.85
N GLY A 1003 12.87 -17.63 -12.78
CA GLY A 1003 13.66 -18.59 -13.55
C GLY A 1003 14.18 -19.80 -12.78
N TYR A 1004 14.15 -19.83 -11.46
CA TYR A 1004 14.83 -20.88 -10.67
C TYR A 1004 13.92 -22.11 -10.49
N GLN A 1005 14.51 -23.30 -10.39
CA GLN A 1005 13.81 -24.56 -10.10
C GLN A 1005 13.29 -24.56 -8.66
N LEU A 1006 11.97 -24.62 -8.49
CA LEU A 1006 11.32 -24.52 -7.18
C LEU A 1006 11.48 -25.80 -6.34
N VAL A 1007 11.77 -25.63 -5.05
CA VAL A 1007 11.91 -26.74 -4.07
C VAL A 1007 10.94 -26.63 -2.88
N GLY A 1008 10.42 -25.44 -2.59
CA GLY A 1008 9.51 -25.21 -1.45
C GLY A 1008 9.16 -23.74 -1.27
N ARG A 1009 8.55 -23.38 -0.15
CA ARG A 1009 8.20 -22.00 0.21
C ARG A 1009 8.53 -21.71 1.67
N THR A 1010 8.92 -20.47 1.96
CA THR A 1010 9.31 -20.01 3.31
C THR A 1010 8.48 -18.79 3.74
N VAL A 1011 8.85 -18.19 4.88
CA VAL A 1011 8.25 -16.97 5.43
C VAL A 1011 8.71 -15.74 4.65
N GLN A 1012 8.07 -14.61 4.93
CA GLN A 1012 8.38 -13.32 4.33
C GLN A 1012 9.80 -12.91 4.63
N VAL A 1013 10.52 -12.51 3.58
CA VAL A 1013 11.83 -11.86 3.67
C VAL A 1013 11.73 -10.34 3.51
N TRP A 1014 10.50 -9.83 3.30
CA TRP A 1014 10.17 -8.42 3.13
C TRP A 1014 8.92 -8.04 3.93
N ASN A 1015 8.93 -6.87 4.59
CA ASN A 1015 7.78 -6.27 5.26
C ASN A 1015 7.66 -4.78 4.94
N THR A 1016 6.69 -4.45 4.10
CA THR A 1016 6.48 -3.07 3.62
C THR A 1016 6.05 -2.10 4.71
N HIS A 1017 5.30 -2.55 5.72
CA HIS A 1017 4.49 -1.63 6.53
C HIS A 1017 4.86 -1.57 8.00
N ARG A 1018 5.38 -2.66 8.56
CA ARG A 1018 5.59 -2.77 10.01
C ARG A 1018 7.05 -2.93 10.36
N VAL A 1019 7.45 -2.22 11.40
CA VAL A 1019 8.73 -2.43 12.08
C VAL A 1019 8.54 -3.53 13.12
N THR A 1020 9.40 -4.54 13.06
CA THR A 1020 9.37 -5.71 13.95
C THR A 1020 10.81 -6.07 14.35
N PRO A 1021 11.04 -7.01 15.27
CA PRO A 1021 12.40 -7.48 15.56
C PRO A 1021 13.13 -8.06 14.32
N THR A 1022 12.39 -8.65 13.38
CA THR A 1022 12.94 -9.20 12.13
C THR A 1022 13.16 -8.11 11.07
N PHE A 1023 12.23 -7.15 10.96
CA PHE A 1023 12.24 -6.06 9.97
C PHE A 1023 12.44 -4.71 10.66
N ALA A 1024 13.69 -4.25 10.71
CA ALA A 1024 14.05 -3.02 11.42
C ALA A 1024 13.58 -1.76 10.69
N ASP A 1025 13.49 -0.64 11.41
CA ASP A 1025 13.15 0.65 10.80
C ASP A 1025 14.14 1.03 9.67
N GLY A 1026 13.60 1.51 8.55
CA GLY A 1026 14.36 1.75 7.32
C GLY A 1026 14.91 0.51 6.60
N MET A 1027 14.71 -0.70 7.15
CA MET A 1027 15.18 -1.97 6.59
C MET A 1027 14.02 -2.98 6.48
N PRO A 1028 13.12 -2.80 5.50
CA PRO A 1028 12.00 -3.73 5.28
C PRO A 1028 12.43 -5.14 4.87
N TRP A 1029 13.72 -5.40 4.60
CA TRP A 1029 14.24 -6.72 4.26
C TRP A 1029 14.86 -7.43 5.48
N ALA A 1030 14.64 -8.75 5.61
CA ALA A 1030 15.12 -9.53 6.76
C ALA A 1030 16.62 -9.93 6.65
N LEU A 1031 17.07 -10.25 5.43
CA LEU A 1031 18.36 -10.88 5.15
C LEU A 1031 19.43 -9.83 4.84
N ARG A 1032 20.67 -10.10 5.21
CA ARG A 1032 21.83 -9.21 4.99
C ARG A 1032 22.90 -9.94 4.17
N PHE A 1033 23.78 -9.17 3.55
CA PHE A 1033 24.98 -9.72 2.93
C PHE A 1033 25.76 -10.56 3.95
N PHE A 1034 26.22 -11.73 3.50
CA PHE A 1034 26.94 -12.73 4.31
C PHE A 1034 26.13 -13.39 5.42
N ASP A 1035 24.81 -13.21 5.50
CA ASP A 1035 23.99 -14.11 6.30
C ASP A 1035 24.13 -15.56 5.79
N GLN A 1036 24.02 -16.50 6.71
CA GLN A 1036 23.94 -17.93 6.45
C GLN A 1036 22.51 -18.40 6.68
N ILE A 1037 21.80 -18.71 5.61
CA ILE A 1037 20.44 -19.23 5.70
C ILE A 1037 20.52 -20.74 5.97
N ARG A 1038 19.77 -21.20 6.97
CA ARG A 1038 19.55 -22.63 7.24
C ARG A 1038 18.05 -22.89 7.29
N PHE A 1039 17.59 -23.96 6.63
CA PHE A 1039 16.18 -24.32 6.66
C PHE A 1039 15.88 -25.36 7.73
N TYR A 1040 14.67 -25.33 8.28
CA TYR A 1040 14.11 -26.42 9.07
C TYR A 1040 12.71 -26.78 8.55
N PRO A 1041 12.34 -28.07 8.54
CA PRO A 1041 11.11 -28.52 7.89
C PRO A 1041 9.88 -28.11 8.70
N VAL A 1042 8.84 -27.66 8.00
CA VAL A 1042 7.50 -27.43 8.53
C VAL A 1042 6.45 -27.92 7.55
N THR A 1043 5.23 -28.14 8.01
CA THR A 1043 4.09 -28.40 7.12
C THR A 1043 3.62 -27.11 6.43
N ALA A 1044 2.90 -27.25 5.32
CA ALA A 1044 2.30 -26.11 4.64
C ALA A 1044 1.30 -25.33 5.53
N LEU A 1045 0.59 -26.02 6.43
CA LEU A 1045 -0.35 -25.39 7.37
C LEU A 1045 0.39 -24.57 8.44
N GLU A 1046 1.44 -25.13 9.05
CA GLU A 1046 2.28 -24.39 10.01
C GLU A 1046 2.95 -23.18 9.35
N LEU A 1047 3.37 -23.32 8.09
CA LEU A 1047 3.97 -22.21 7.35
C LEU A 1047 3.01 -21.04 7.16
N GLU A 1048 1.72 -21.28 6.87
CA GLU A 1048 0.75 -20.19 6.72
C GLU A 1048 0.56 -19.38 8.01
N ASP A 1049 0.67 -20.02 9.18
CA ASP A 1049 0.65 -19.32 10.47
C ASP A 1049 1.90 -18.47 10.66
N PHE A 1050 3.10 -19.02 10.44
CA PHE A 1050 4.35 -18.24 10.52
C PHE A 1050 4.40 -17.11 9.51
N ARG A 1051 3.86 -17.30 8.31
CA ARG A 1051 3.80 -16.27 7.26
C ARG A 1051 2.94 -15.07 7.66
N ARG A 1052 1.88 -15.30 8.43
CA ARG A 1052 1.07 -14.21 8.98
C ARG A 1052 1.77 -13.54 10.17
N GLU A 1053 2.29 -14.35 11.08
CA GLU A 1053 2.84 -13.91 12.36
C GLU A 1053 4.18 -13.17 12.24
N ILE A 1054 4.98 -13.45 11.20
CA ILE A 1054 6.25 -12.75 10.98
C ILE A 1054 6.04 -11.27 10.65
N LEU A 1055 4.95 -10.94 9.95
CA LEU A 1055 4.64 -9.56 9.56
C LEU A 1055 4.23 -8.70 10.75
N THR A 1056 3.68 -9.32 11.80
CA THR A 1056 3.26 -8.66 13.04
C THR A 1056 4.30 -8.74 14.15
N GLY A 1057 5.36 -9.53 13.95
CA GLY A 1057 6.43 -9.75 14.93
C GLY A 1057 6.10 -10.77 16.01
N ILE A 1058 5.00 -11.52 15.89
CA ILE A 1058 4.66 -12.63 16.80
C ILE A 1058 5.65 -13.78 16.61
N PHE A 1059 5.87 -14.18 15.36
CA PHE A 1059 6.93 -15.11 14.99
C PHE A 1059 8.17 -14.33 14.57
N ASN A 1060 9.34 -14.72 15.10
CA ASN A 1060 10.62 -14.19 14.64
C ASN A 1060 11.56 -15.37 14.39
N PRO A 1061 12.16 -15.49 13.21
CA PRO A 1061 13.18 -16.51 12.95
C PRO A 1061 14.29 -16.45 14.00
N ARG A 1062 14.80 -17.62 14.40
CA ARG A 1062 16.02 -17.67 15.21
C ARG A 1062 17.17 -17.09 14.40
N VAL A 1063 17.91 -16.17 15.01
CA VAL A 1063 19.11 -15.56 14.42
C VAL A 1063 20.25 -15.70 15.41
N ASP A 1064 21.29 -16.45 15.02
CA ASP A 1064 22.51 -16.58 15.79
C ASP A 1064 23.55 -15.61 15.24
N SER A 1065 24.09 -14.74 16.09
CA SER A 1065 25.22 -13.87 15.73
C SER A 1065 26.50 -14.69 15.55
N GLY A 1066 27.27 -14.38 14.52
CA GLY A 1066 28.54 -15.03 14.23
C GLY A 1066 29.41 -14.22 13.28
N ALA A 1067 30.47 -14.86 12.80
CA ALA A 1067 31.35 -14.33 11.77
C ALA A 1067 31.66 -15.44 10.76
N PHE A 1068 31.88 -15.05 9.51
CA PHE A 1068 32.43 -15.93 8.50
C PHE A 1068 33.91 -15.59 8.32
N SER A 1069 34.79 -16.56 8.55
CA SER A 1069 36.24 -16.44 8.41
C SER A 1069 36.69 -17.16 7.14
N MET A 1070 37.37 -16.44 6.24
CA MET A 1070 37.89 -17.05 5.01
C MET A 1070 38.97 -18.10 5.33
N THR A 1071 39.83 -17.87 6.32
CA THR A 1071 40.82 -18.86 6.77
C THR A 1071 40.17 -20.17 7.25
N GLU A 1072 39.11 -20.09 8.05
CA GLU A 1072 38.40 -21.28 8.53
C GLU A 1072 37.71 -22.02 7.39
N TYR A 1073 37.15 -21.27 6.44
CA TYR A 1073 36.53 -21.83 5.25
C TYR A 1073 37.55 -22.55 4.34
N GLU A 1074 38.73 -21.97 4.11
CA GLU A 1074 39.81 -22.62 3.34
C GLU A 1074 40.29 -23.91 4.03
N ALA A 1075 40.46 -23.88 5.35
CA ALA A 1075 40.81 -25.08 6.12
C ALA A 1075 39.71 -26.16 6.04
N PHE A 1076 38.44 -25.75 6.09
CA PHE A 1076 37.30 -26.63 5.89
C PHE A 1076 37.34 -27.27 4.50
N LEU A 1077 37.52 -26.48 3.43
CA LEU A 1077 37.63 -27.00 2.06
C LEU A 1077 38.75 -28.04 1.92
N GLY A 1078 39.94 -27.76 2.47
CA GLY A 1078 41.05 -28.71 2.46
C GLY A 1078 40.74 -30.02 3.21
N SER A 1079 39.92 -29.96 4.27
CA SER A 1079 39.54 -31.16 5.03
C SER A 1079 38.56 -32.10 4.30
N ILE A 1080 37.84 -31.60 3.29
CA ILE A 1080 36.84 -32.36 2.53
C ILE A 1080 37.16 -32.50 1.04
N GLU A 1081 38.36 -32.09 0.61
CA GLU A 1081 38.76 -32.04 -0.81
C GLU A 1081 38.50 -33.34 -1.58
N PRO A 1082 38.85 -34.55 -1.08
CA PRO A 1082 38.55 -35.80 -1.78
C PRO A 1082 37.04 -36.01 -2.02
N GLY A 1083 36.20 -35.62 -1.05
CA GLY A 1083 34.75 -35.71 -1.16
C GLY A 1083 34.16 -34.68 -2.12
N ILE A 1084 34.78 -33.51 -2.26
CA ILE A 1084 34.41 -32.50 -3.26
C ILE A 1084 34.68 -33.05 -4.67
N GLU A 1085 35.85 -33.63 -4.90
CA GLU A 1085 36.23 -34.18 -6.20
C GLU A 1085 35.29 -35.34 -6.62
N GLU A 1086 34.99 -36.25 -5.70
CA GLU A 1086 34.06 -37.35 -5.96
C GLU A 1086 32.66 -36.84 -6.31
N PHE A 1087 32.12 -35.90 -5.51
CA PHE A 1087 30.80 -35.31 -5.76
C PHE A 1087 30.75 -34.61 -7.11
N LYS A 1088 31.76 -33.77 -7.43
CA LYS A 1088 31.85 -33.08 -8.72
C LYS A 1088 31.96 -34.03 -9.90
N ALA A 1089 32.67 -35.15 -9.74
CA ALA A 1089 32.78 -36.16 -10.80
C ALA A 1089 31.43 -36.83 -11.10
N ILE A 1090 30.67 -37.18 -10.05
CA ILE A 1090 29.30 -37.74 -10.17
C ILE A 1090 28.38 -36.72 -10.84
N GLN A 1091 28.34 -35.49 -10.32
CA GLN A 1091 27.51 -34.40 -10.84
C GLN A 1091 27.84 -34.09 -12.31
N SER A 1092 29.12 -33.97 -12.66
CA SER A 1092 29.55 -33.67 -14.03
C SER A 1092 29.18 -34.76 -15.02
N ARG A 1093 29.21 -36.04 -14.61
CA ARG A 1093 28.73 -37.15 -15.43
C ARG A 1093 27.22 -37.07 -15.64
N ALA A 1094 26.44 -36.92 -14.56
CA ALA A 1094 24.99 -36.83 -14.64
C ALA A 1094 24.50 -35.62 -15.45
N PHE A 1095 25.20 -34.49 -15.33
CA PHE A 1095 24.94 -33.29 -16.11
C PHE A 1095 25.14 -33.51 -17.62
N ARG A 1096 26.23 -34.19 -18.01
CA ARG A 1096 26.46 -34.56 -19.42
C ARG A 1096 25.37 -35.50 -19.93
N GLU A 1097 25.00 -36.51 -19.14
CA GLU A 1097 23.94 -37.46 -19.49
C GLU A 1097 22.57 -36.77 -19.64
N GLU A 1098 22.20 -35.84 -18.75
CA GLU A 1098 20.95 -35.08 -18.85
C GLU A 1098 20.94 -34.19 -20.10
N ARG A 1099 22.07 -33.53 -20.40
CA ARG A 1099 22.22 -32.71 -21.60
C ARG A 1099 22.10 -33.54 -22.89
N GLU A 1100 22.72 -34.72 -22.93
CA GLU A 1100 22.64 -35.64 -24.07
C GLU A 1100 21.22 -36.18 -24.25
N ARG A 1101 20.54 -36.58 -23.15
CA ARG A 1101 19.11 -36.94 -23.17
C ARG A 1101 18.25 -35.85 -23.77
N TRP A 1102 18.48 -34.60 -23.34
CA TRP A 1102 17.74 -33.46 -23.85
C TRP A 1102 18.01 -33.21 -25.33
N ALA A 1103 19.28 -33.18 -25.75
CA ALA A 1103 19.63 -33.01 -27.16
C ALA A 1103 19.00 -34.07 -28.07
N ALA A 1104 18.81 -35.30 -27.57
CA ALA A 1104 18.15 -36.38 -28.29
C ALA A 1104 16.62 -36.24 -28.41
N SER A 1105 15.97 -35.51 -27.50
CA SER A 1105 14.50 -35.33 -27.47
C SER A 1105 13.92 -34.28 -28.43
N GLY A 1106 14.73 -33.66 -29.30
CA GLY A 1106 14.29 -32.76 -30.38
C GLY A 1106 14.76 -31.30 -30.25
N PRO A 1107 14.58 -30.46 -31.29
CA PRO A 1107 15.16 -29.12 -31.34
C PRO A 1107 14.67 -28.19 -30.23
N ASN A 1108 15.62 -27.45 -29.68
CA ASN A 1108 15.57 -26.64 -28.45
C ASN A 1108 14.73 -25.35 -28.52
N ASN A 1109 13.86 -25.21 -29.53
CA ASN A 1109 13.14 -23.97 -29.74
C ASN A 1109 11.87 -23.91 -28.88
N PRO A 1110 11.58 -22.77 -28.23
CA PRO A 1110 10.21 -22.51 -27.77
C PRO A 1110 9.26 -22.64 -28.97
N PRO A 1111 8.00 -23.06 -28.77
CA PRO A 1111 7.05 -23.21 -29.86
C PRO A 1111 6.98 -21.91 -30.68
N ALA A 1112 7.07 -22.02 -32.01
CA ALA A 1112 7.13 -20.89 -32.95
C ALA A 1112 5.99 -19.86 -32.75
N ALA A 1113 4.86 -20.31 -32.20
CA ALA A 1113 3.70 -19.49 -31.84
C ALA A 1113 3.98 -18.39 -30.79
N LEU A 1114 5.03 -18.51 -29.96
CA LEU A 1114 5.44 -17.49 -28.98
C LEU A 1114 6.25 -16.33 -29.60
N ILE A 1115 6.71 -16.47 -30.85
CA ILE A 1115 7.68 -15.59 -31.50
C ILE A 1115 7.05 -14.83 -32.68
N GLU A 1116 6.03 -15.40 -33.34
CA GLU A 1116 5.43 -14.78 -34.53
C GLU A 1116 4.43 -13.67 -34.18
N MET A 1117 4.80 -12.42 -34.47
CA MET A 1117 3.85 -11.32 -34.55
C MET A 1117 3.12 -11.34 -35.91
N PRO A 1118 1.79 -11.17 -35.96
CA PRO A 1118 1.09 -11.04 -37.23
C PRO A 1118 1.62 -9.84 -38.04
N LYS A 1119 1.66 -10.00 -39.37
CA LYS A 1119 2.02 -8.93 -40.30
C LYS A 1119 0.92 -7.84 -40.27
N PRO A 1120 1.27 -6.54 -40.36
CA PRO A 1120 0.32 -5.43 -40.31
C PRO A 1120 -0.83 -5.50 -41.35
N ASP A 1121 -0.62 -6.20 -42.47
CA ASP A 1121 -1.53 -6.20 -43.63
C ASP A 1121 -2.75 -7.15 -43.51
N ALA A 1122 -3.04 -7.74 -42.34
CA ALA A 1122 -3.98 -8.86 -42.27
C ALA A 1122 -5.46 -8.51 -41.99
N ALA A 1123 -5.85 -7.26 -41.78
CA ALA A 1123 -7.26 -6.93 -41.51
C ALA A 1123 -7.72 -5.67 -42.24
N ALA A 1124 -8.42 -5.85 -43.36
CA ALA A 1124 -9.25 -4.79 -43.92
C ALA A 1124 -10.36 -4.43 -42.90
N PRO A 1125 -10.63 -3.15 -42.63
CA PRO A 1125 -11.73 -2.76 -41.75
C PRO A 1125 -13.05 -3.26 -42.34
N PHE A 1126 -13.86 -3.92 -41.53
CA PHE A 1126 -15.23 -4.27 -41.86
C PHE A 1126 -16.10 -3.01 -41.78
N ASP A 1127 -17.02 -2.86 -42.74
CA ASP A 1127 -17.97 -1.74 -42.76
C ASP A 1127 -18.80 -1.74 -41.47
N VAL A 1128 -18.85 -0.60 -40.80
CA VAL A 1128 -19.66 -0.39 -39.60
C VAL A 1128 -21.04 0.12 -40.04
N PRO A 1129 -22.13 -0.66 -39.87
CA PRO A 1129 -23.45 -0.25 -40.31
C PRO A 1129 -23.96 0.99 -39.54
N GLU A 1130 -24.85 1.76 -40.17
CA GLU A 1130 -25.49 2.93 -39.54
C GLU A 1130 -26.23 2.52 -38.25
N GLY A 1131 -26.06 3.29 -37.17
CA GLY A 1131 -26.58 2.95 -35.84
C GLY A 1131 -25.77 1.88 -35.10
N CYS A 1132 -24.58 1.51 -35.59
CA CYS A 1132 -23.66 0.60 -34.91
C CYS A 1132 -22.31 1.26 -34.61
N GLN A 1133 -21.60 0.75 -33.61
CA GLN A 1133 -20.27 1.18 -33.19
C GLN A 1133 -19.32 -0.02 -33.24
N ALA A 1134 -18.18 0.13 -33.92
CA ALA A 1134 -17.13 -0.88 -33.86
C ALA A 1134 -16.29 -0.75 -32.58
N ILE A 1135 -16.05 -1.89 -31.94
CA ILE A 1135 -15.16 -2.03 -30.81
C ILE A 1135 -13.82 -2.51 -31.35
N HIS A 1136 -12.77 -1.75 -31.09
CA HIS A 1136 -11.43 -2.02 -31.59
C HIS A 1136 -10.51 -2.49 -30.46
N ALA A 1137 -9.52 -3.30 -30.79
CA ALA A 1137 -8.43 -3.63 -29.90
C ALA A 1137 -7.63 -2.34 -29.63
N PRO A 1138 -7.52 -1.88 -28.38
CA PRO A 1138 -6.81 -0.64 -28.08
C PRO A 1138 -5.29 -0.76 -28.24
N LEU A 1139 -4.78 -2.00 -28.24
CA LEU A 1139 -3.36 -2.33 -28.35
C LEU A 1139 -3.18 -3.73 -28.93
N THR A 1140 -1.96 -4.05 -29.34
CA THR A 1140 -1.61 -5.37 -29.88
C THR A 1140 -1.50 -6.40 -28.74
N ALA A 1141 -2.31 -7.45 -28.78
CA ALA A 1141 -2.51 -8.38 -27.67
C ALA A 1141 -2.91 -9.78 -28.15
N SER A 1142 -2.84 -10.78 -27.26
CA SER A 1142 -3.49 -12.08 -27.47
C SER A 1142 -4.92 -12.04 -26.90
N VAL A 1143 -5.90 -12.68 -27.54
CA VAL A 1143 -7.26 -12.78 -27.00
C VAL A 1143 -7.32 -13.89 -25.95
N PHE A 1144 -7.38 -13.52 -24.68
CA PHE A 1144 -7.44 -14.47 -23.57
C PHE A 1144 -8.84 -15.07 -23.39
N GLN A 1145 -9.88 -14.24 -23.49
CA GLN A 1145 -11.26 -14.67 -23.32
C GLN A 1145 -12.20 -13.85 -24.20
N VAL A 1146 -13.23 -14.48 -24.75
CA VAL A 1146 -14.39 -13.77 -25.33
C VAL A 1146 -15.58 -14.00 -24.40
N ALA A 1147 -16.11 -12.92 -23.81
CA ALA A 1147 -17.16 -12.97 -22.80
C ALA A 1147 -18.56 -12.69 -23.37
N ALA A 1148 -18.65 -12.08 -24.55
CA ALA A 1148 -19.92 -11.76 -25.22
C ALA A 1148 -20.12 -12.56 -26.52
N GLN A 1149 -21.38 -12.82 -26.87
CA GLN A 1149 -21.77 -13.55 -28.08
C GLN A 1149 -22.60 -12.68 -29.04
N PRO A 1150 -22.53 -12.88 -30.37
CA PRO A 1150 -23.45 -12.26 -31.30
C PRO A 1150 -24.93 -12.50 -30.91
N GLY A 1151 -25.75 -11.46 -31.00
CA GLY A 1151 -27.15 -11.43 -30.54
C GLY A 1151 -27.34 -11.10 -29.05
N GLN A 1152 -26.28 -11.04 -28.25
CA GLN A 1152 -26.38 -10.75 -26.82
C GLN A 1152 -26.63 -9.25 -26.56
N GLN A 1153 -27.64 -8.95 -25.73
CA GLN A 1153 -27.84 -7.61 -25.20
C GLN A 1153 -26.83 -7.34 -24.08
N VAL A 1154 -26.13 -6.22 -24.17
CA VAL A 1154 -25.10 -5.81 -23.22
C VAL A 1154 -25.40 -4.42 -22.68
N SER A 1155 -25.12 -4.21 -21.39
CA SER A 1155 -25.17 -2.88 -20.77
C SER A 1155 -23.85 -2.14 -20.95
N ALA A 1156 -23.88 -0.81 -20.99
CA ALA A 1156 -22.66 -0.01 -20.94
C ALA A 1156 -21.78 -0.44 -19.74
N GLY A 1157 -20.48 -0.62 -19.98
CA GLY A 1157 -19.51 -1.13 -19.02
C GLY A 1157 -19.44 -2.66 -18.89
N GLN A 1158 -20.34 -3.42 -19.54
CA GLN A 1158 -20.30 -4.89 -19.49
C GLN A 1158 -19.06 -5.44 -20.21
N LYS A 1159 -18.40 -6.44 -19.60
CA LYS A 1159 -17.22 -7.14 -20.15
C LYS A 1159 -17.57 -7.83 -21.48
N LEU A 1160 -16.79 -7.54 -22.53
CA LEU A 1160 -16.96 -8.09 -23.87
C LEU A 1160 -15.86 -9.08 -24.24
N VAL A 1161 -14.59 -8.67 -24.13
CA VAL A 1161 -13.40 -9.47 -24.47
C VAL A 1161 -12.33 -9.22 -23.40
N VAL A 1162 -11.51 -10.21 -23.10
CA VAL A 1162 -10.30 -10.07 -22.28
C VAL A 1162 -9.10 -10.33 -23.19
N LEU A 1163 -8.17 -9.38 -23.21
CA LEU A 1163 -6.91 -9.46 -23.93
C LEU A 1163 -5.77 -9.74 -22.94
N ASP A 1164 -4.74 -10.46 -23.35
CA ASP A 1164 -3.48 -10.62 -22.62
C ASP A 1164 -2.40 -9.81 -23.36
N ALA A 1165 -1.89 -8.78 -22.68
CA ALA A 1165 -0.82 -7.91 -23.15
C ALA A 1165 -0.16 -7.20 -21.98
N MET A 1166 1.08 -6.72 -22.17
CA MET A 1166 1.83 -6.07 -21.08
C MET A 1166 1.92 -6.93 -19.81
N LYS A 1167 1.91 -8.26 -19.97
CA LYS A 1167 1.89 -9.26 -18.88
C LYS A 1167 0.68 -9.14 -17.94
N MET A 1168 -0.44 -8.62 -18.44
CA MET A 1168 -1.68 -8.44 -17.70
C MET A 1168 -2.91 -8.76 -18.55
N GLU A 1169 -4.02 -9.07 -17.86
CA GLU A 1169 -5.33 -9.20 -18.48
C GLU A 1169 -5.99 -7.81 -18.64
N LEU A 1170 -6.30 -7.40 -19.86
CA LEU A 1170 -7.04 -6.19 -20.20
C LEU A 1170 -8.49 -6.52 -20.58
N VAL A 1171 -9.44 -5.98 -19.82
CA VAL A 1171 -10.87 -6.11 -20.12
C VAL A 1171 -11.32 -5.03 -21.10
N ILE A 1172 -11.82 -5.45 -22.25
CA ILE A 1172 -12.56 -4.59 -23.19
C ILE A 1172 -14.04 -4.63 -22.81
N ALA A 1173 -14.59 -3.48 -22.42
CA ALA A 1173 -15.97 -3.32 -22.01
C ALA A 1173 -16.83 -2.62 -23.09
N ALA A 1174 -18.15 -2.78 -23.00
CA ALA A 1174 -19.09 -2.12 -23.89
C ALA A 1174 -19.12 -0.60 -23.63
N PRO A 1175 -18.87 0.27 -24.63
CA PRO A 1175 -18.87 1.72 -24.44
C PRO A 1175 -20.27 2.30 -24.22
N SER A 1176 -21.31 1.56 -24.65
CA SER A 1176 -22.71 1.93 -24.55
C SER A 1176 -23.57 0.65 -24.40
N SER A 1177 -24.83 0.81 -24.01
CA SER A 1177 -25.78 -0.30 -24.03
C SER A 1177 -26.18 -0.60 -25.48
N GLY A 1178 -26.38 -1.87 -25.80
CA GLY A 1178 -26.69 -2.28 -27.16
C GLY A 1178 -26.76 -3.79 -27.34
N ILE A 1179 -26.77 -4.24 -28.59
CA ILE A 1179 -26.74 -5.65 -28.97
C ILE A 1179 -25.45 -5.94 -29.70
N VAL A 1180 -24.69 -6.95 -29.26
CA VAL A 1180 -23.50 -7.42 -29.98
C VAL A 1180 -23.94 -7.99 -31.32
N ARG A 1181 -23.62 -7.33 -32.42
CA ARG A 1181 -24.09 -7.73 -33.76
C ARG A 1181 -23.19 -8.79 -34.37
N GLU A 1182 -21.88 -8.54 -34.37
CA GLU A 1182 -20.87 -9.40 -34.99
C GLU A 1182 -19.60 -9.43 -34.14
N LEU A 1183 -18.91 -10.57 -34.12
CA LEU A 1183 -17.67 -10.81 -33.40
C LEU A 1183 -16.59 -11.28 -34.39
N PHE A 1184 -15.43 -10.64 -34.38
CA PHE A 1184 -14.33 -10.87 -35.34
C PHE A 1184 -13.07 -11.49 -34.71
N CYS A 1185 -13.10 -11.82 -33.42
CA CYS A 1185 -11.97 -12.39 -32.70
C CYS A 1185 -12.30 -13.73 -32.01
N LYS A 1186 -11.27 -14.56 -31.78
CA LYS A 1186 -11.37 -15.86 -31.12
C LYS A 1186 -10.32 -16.01 -30.02
N VAL A 1187 -10.60 -16.82 -29.00
CA VAL A 1187 -9.63 -17.14 -27.94
C VAL A 1187 -8.34 -17.71 -28.53
N GLY A 1188 -7.19 -17.22 -28.04
CA GLY A 1188 -5.85 -17.54 -28.53
C GLY A 1188 -5.42 -16.78 -29.80
N GLN A 1189 -6.31 -15.99 -30.41
CA GLN A 1189 -5.96 -15.19 -31.59
C GLN A 1189 -5.15 -13.95 -31.20
N MET A 1190 -4.07 -13.67 -31.91
CA MET A 1190 -3.37 -12.38 -31.83
C MET A 1190 -4.16 -11.29 -32.56
N VAL A 1191 -4.36 -10.15 -31.90
CA VAL A 1191 -5.00 -8.96 -32.45
C VAL A 1191 -4.04 -7.78 -32.44
N ILE A 1192 -4.10 -6.90 -33.44
CA ILE A 1192 -3.26 -5.69 -33.51
C ILE A 1192 -4.03 -4.46 -33.02
N ALA A 1193 -3.30 -3.44 -32.53
CA ALA A 1193 -3.89 -2.17 -32.15
C ALA A 1193 -4.73 -1.58 -33.30
N GLY A 1194 -5.96 -1.16 -33.02
CA GLY A 1194 -6.92 -0.65 -34.00
C GLY A 1194 -7.69 -1.74 -34.77
N GLN A 1195 -7.39 -3.03 -34.58
CA GLN A 1195 -8.17 -4.11 -35.21
C GLN A 1195 -9.58 -4.16 -34.65
N GLN A 1196 -10.59 -4.25 -35.51
CA GLN A 1196 -11.97 -4.45 -35.09
C GLN A 1196 -12.14 -5.82 -34.41
N LEU A 1197 -12.62 -5.81 -33.16
CA LEU A 1197 -12.93 -7.00 -32.38
C LEU A 1197 -14.39 -7.42 -32.53
N MET A 1198 -15.30 -6.45 -32.57
CA MET A 1198 -16.75 -6.69 -32.73
C MET A 1198 -17.49 -5.40 -33.15
N ILE A 1199 -18.75 -5.55 -33.56
CA ILE A 1199 -19.68 -4.46 -33.82
C ILE A 1199 -20.83 -4.52 -32.81
N LEU A 1200 -21.13 -3.38 -32.19
CA LEU A 1200 -22.24 -3.19 -31.25
C LEU A 1200 -23.32 -2.32 -31.91
N ALA A 1201 -24.56 -2.81 -32.02
CA ALA A 1201 -25.71 -2.00 -32.41
C ALA A 1201 -26.15 -1.17 -31.19
N THR A 1202 -25.99 0.16 -31.26
CA THR A 1202 -26.28 1.06 -30.15
C THR A 1202 -27.79 1.25 -29.99
N SER A 1203 -28.29 1.10 -28.76
CA SER A 1203 -29.72 1.22 -28.43
C SER A 1203 -30.11 2.59 -27.90
#